data_AF-A0A9Q0X7U6-F1
#
_entry.id   AF-A0A9Q0X7U6-F1
#
_cell.length_a   1.000
_cell.length_b   1.000
_cell.length_c   1.000
_cell.angle_alpha   90.00
_cell.angle_beta   90.00
_cell.angle_gamma   90.00
#
_symmetry.space_group_name_H-M   'P 1'
#
loop_
_entity.id
_entity.type
_entity.pdbx_description
1 polymer ?
#
loop_
_entity_poly.entity_id
_entity_poly.type
_entity_poly.pdbx_seq_one_letter_code
_entity_poly.pdbx_strand_id
1 'polypeptide(L)'
;MASLQFQRLMECAEAIEGGNLDIADSLLASIQSLASQEDSESTRKVAKYCAEALVRRAYGIRPLCPLRSPTSLFEPAKDSCFLEFIKITTTQQVIAEAFNPRNKRLHIIDLSIISGISRWTFMIPDLIGRYGGLQSVLITSVTPKLSNHSQQSSQEWGEMIQHVNLKWRQLIYNSPDDIVKCFSKLGRKRKDEMVVVNWDFTIRNLLAQDGAIEQVLSKVKDLEADIMVISEQEANLNSPDLSNRLEQSLQYYSTVFESLEQDDVTFISRETYFRRQIYNVVACEGIDRVERMELFDRWQHRLSQAGFCPVPLEAIYSLWNFIFACKRFRIVLKDVHLELICHGFPLAVVSAWKLTDPPQSSSGLCVMQDRVDDPEEMASSSESEDDEENDPRLMEDRNLWCTQGSTMNRIAASAKLFDILEYLCHLYELPVAVTWSSYNRGWNTNSNEKRILCIDYSACYTLIPSMDEFVGGYAHHRLEEGQGIAGKALQSNMHIQHDIYVLDPAGFPDNQRVWKNRTFHASFAIRLTSNHSCKDDYVLEFFLPEDMEDTSERELLISNVLRTLQKNCLESWKVWVRELNEASGFGVRLDDERISNIPHEAVLGGNEFMTFNPTNNQAGETHEPLEQVLFFFLDE
;
A
#
# COMPACT_ATOMS: atom_id res chain seq x y z
N MET A 1 -26.36 -19.02 -4.53
CA MET A 1 -25.24 -19.65 -5.25
C MET A 1 -23.93 -19.48 -4.47
N ALA A 2 -23.76 -18.33 -3.79
CA ALA A 2 -22.76 -18.08 -2.73
C ALA A 2 -22.35 -19.29 -1.87
N SER A 3 -23.29 -20.04 -1.29
CA SER A 3 -22.96 -21.17 -0.41
C SER A 3 -22.19 -22.30 -1.09
N LEU A 4 -22.51 -22.61 -2.36
CA LEU A 4 -21.81 -23.64 -3.12
C LEU A 4 -20.43 -23.14 -3.58
N GLN A 5 -20.32 -21.87 -3.96
CA GLN A 5 -19.05 -21.27 -4.34
C GLN A 5 -18.07 -21.24 -3.15
N PHE A 6 -18.55 -20.87 -1.96
CA PHE A 6 -17.78 -20.88 -0.73
C PHE A 6 -17.38 -22.30 -0.32
N GLN A 7 -18.27 -23.28 -0.47
CA GLN A 7 -17.91 -24.68 -0.27
C GLN A 7 -16.77 -25.13 -1.20
N ARG A 8 -16.80 -24.76 -2.49
CA ARG A 8 -15.70 -25.08 -3.42
C ARG A 8 -14.38 -24.42 -3.04
N LEU A 9 -14.41 -23.20 -2.46
CA LEU A 9 -13.20 -22.55 -1.94
C LEU A 9 -12.60 -23.32 -0.76
N MET A 10 -13.45 -23.81 0.16
CA MET A 10 -13.00 -24.65 1.27
C MET A 10 -12.38 -25.97 0.79
N GLU A 11 -13.06 -26.67 -0.13
CA GLU A 11 -12.53 -27.89 -0.75
C GLU A 11 -11.20 -27.64 -1.49
N CYS A 12 -11.05 -26.45 -2.12
CA CYS A 12 -9.82 -26.06 -2.80
C CYS A 12 -8.67 -25.84 -1.81
N ALA A 13 -8.96 -25.19 -0.67
CA ALA A 13 -7.99 -25.03 0.41
C ALA A 13 -7.50 -26.37 0.95
N GLU A 14 -8.42 -27.30 1.22
CA GLU A 14 -8.09 -28.67 1.66
C GLU A 14 -7.25 -29.42 0.62
N ALA A 15 -7.59 -29.29 -0.67
CA ALA A 15 -6.82 -29.90 -1.75
C ALA A 15 -5.38 -29.36 -1.80
N ILE A 16 -5.20 -28.04 -1.63
CA ILE A 16 -3.89 -27.39 -1.60
C ILE A 16 -3.08 -27.82 -0.37
N GLU A 17 -3.68 -27.86 0.82
CA GLU A 17 -3.01 -28.34 2.04
C GLU A 17 -2.62 -29.82 1.95
N GLY A 18 -3.43 -30.61 1.23
CA GLY A 18 -3.12 -32.01 0.90
C GLY A 18 -2.13 -32.20 -0.25
N GLY A 19 -1.64 -31.12 -0.88
CA GLY A 19 -0.70 -31.17 -2.02
C GLY A 19 -1.33 -31.61 -3.35
N ASN A 20 -2.65 -31.68 -3.45
CA ASN A 20 -3.38 -32.18 -4.62
C ASN A 20 -3.71 -31.04 -5.59
N LEU A 21 -2.69 -30.51 -6.28
CA LEU A 21 -2.84 -29.34 -7.16
C LEU A 21 -3.77 -29.57 -8.36
N ASP A 22 -3.89 -30.80 -8.88
CA ASP A 22 -4.81 -31.11 -10.00
C ASP A 22 -6.28 -31.00 -9.59
N ILE A 23 -6.59 -31.41 -8.35
CA ILE A 23 -7.92 -31.26 -7.75
C ILE A 23 -8.18 -29.78 -7.51
N ALA A 24 -7.21 -29.05 -6.96
CA ALA A 24 -7.31 -27.61 -6.75
C ALA A 24 -7.55 -26.84 -8.06
N ASP A 25 -6.84 -27.16 -9.14
CA ASP A 25 -7.05 -26.54 -10.46
C ASP A 25 -8.46 -26.79 -11.01
N SER A 26 -8.96 -28.01 -10.86
CA SER A 26 -10.32 -28.39 -11.24
C SER A 26 -11.38 -27.65 -10.43
N LEU A 27 -11.15 -27.50 -9.11
CA LEU A 27 -12.02 -26.75 -8.22
C LEU A 27 -12.01 -25.25 -8.55
N LEU A 28 -10.85 -24.67 -8.87
CA LEU A 28 -10.74 -23.28 -9.30
C LEU A 28 -11.46 -23.01 -10.61
N ALA A 29 -11.38 -23.92 -11.59
CA ALA A 29 -12.18 -23.84 -12.81
C ALA A 29 -13.69 -23.87 -12.50
N SER A 30 -14.12 -24.72 -11.55
CA SER A 30 -15.50 -24.74 -11.07
C SER A 30 -15.89 -23.43 -10.37
N ILE A 31 -15.03 -22.86 -9.53
CA ILE A 31 -15.27 -21.58 -8.83
C ILE A 31 -15.44 -20.45 -9.84
N GLN A 32 -14.60 -20.39 -10.89
CA GLN A 32 -14.72 -19.40 -11.96
C GLN A 32 -16.04 -19.54 -12.73
N SER A 33 -16.46 -20.78 -13.03
CA SER A 33 -17.75 -21.03 -13.66
C SER A 33 -18.92 -20.57 -12.79
N LEU A 34 -18.88 -20.87 -11.48
CA LEU A 34 -19.91 -20.44 -10.53
C LEU A 34 -19.92 -18.91 -10.37
N ALA A 35 -18.74 -18.28 -10.32
CA ALA A 35 -18.62 -16.82 -10.25
C ALA A 35 -19.31 -16.14 -11.44
N SER A 36 -19.22 -16.71 -12.65
CA SER A 36 -19.86 -16.14 -13.84
C SER A 36 -21.40 -16.15 -13.79
N GLN A 37 -21.98 -16.95 -12.89
CA GLN A 37 -23.42 -17.10 -12.69
C GLN A 37 -23.91 -16.39 -11.43
N GLU A 38 -23.01 -15.82 -10.62
CA GLU A 38 -23.36 -15.14 -9.38
C GLU A 38 -23.80 -13.70 -9.67
N ASP A 39 -24.96 -13.33 -9.11
CA ASP A 39 -25.61 -12.04 -9.34
C ASP A 39 -24.98 -10.95 -8.47
N SER A 40 -24.53 -11.31 -7.26
CA SER A 40 -23.85 -10.39 -6.34
C SER A 40 -22.41 -10.15 -6.78
N GLU A 41 -22.10 -8.91 -7.18
CA GLU A 41 -20.75 -8.51 -7.56
C GLU A 41 -19.76 -8.63 -6.39
N SER A 42 -20.19 -8.33 -5.17
CA SER A 42 -19.43 -8.49 -3.92
C SER A 42 -19.05 -9.93 -3.70
N THR A 43 -20.01 -10.85 -3.83
CA THR A 43 -19.76 -12.28 -3.66
C THR A 43 -18.77 -12.77 -4.72
N ARG A 44 -18.92 -12.33 -5.98
CA ARG A 44 -17.97 -12.63 -7.07
C ARG A 44 -16.56 -12.16 -6.74
N LYS A 45 -16.41 -10.93 -6.27
CA LYS A 45 -15.12 -10.31 -5.91
C LYS A 45 -14.46 -11.04 -4.76
N VAL A 46 -15.18 -11.29 -3.67
CA VAL A 46 -14.65 -12.01 -2.50
C VAL A 46 -14.20 -13.42 -2.90
N ALA A 47 -15.00 -14.15 -3.67
CA ALA A 47 -14.63 -15.47 -4.15
C ALA A 47 -13.40 -15.44 -5.08
N LYS A 48 -13.31 -14.44 -5.97
CA LYS A 48 -12.14 -14.22 -6.83
C LYS A 48 -10.87 -13.98 -6.01
N TYR A 49 -10.93 -13.11 -4.99
CA TYR A 49 -9.76 -12.79 -4.15
C TYR A 49 -9.34 -13.94 -3.24
N CYS A 50 -10.29 -14.71 -2.72
CA CYS A 50 -9.97 -15.93 -1.99
C CYS A 50 -9.34 -16.99 -2.91
N ALA A 51 -9.84 -17.16 -4.14
CA ALA A 51 -9.25 -18.05 -5.12
C ALA A 51 -7.82 -17.64 -5.49
N GLU A 52 -7.58 -16.35 -5.72
CA GLU A 52 -6.23 -15.81 -5.93
C GLU A 52 -5.32 -16.10 -4.72
N ALA A 53 -5.79 -15.84 -3.51
CA ALA A 53 -5.03 -16.08 -2.30
C ALA A 53 -4.64 -17.56 -2.11
N LEU A 54 -5.54 -18.49 -2.42
CA LEU A 54 -5.25 -19.91 -2.41
C LEU A 54 -4.16 -20.29 -3.43
N VAL A 55 -4.21 -19.72 -4.63
CA VAL A 55 -3.15 -19.94 -5.64
C VAL A 55 -1.82 -19.35 -5.18
N ARG A 56 -1.83 -18.13 -4.60
CA ARG A 56 -0.64 -17.52 -4.01
C ARG A 56 -0.04 -18.43 -2.93
N ARG A 57 -0.88 -19.02 -2.07
CA ARG A 57 -0.47 -20.01 -1.07
C ARG A 57 0.20 -21.22 -1.71
N ALA A 58 -0.45 -21.83 -2.70
CA ALA A 58 -0.01 -23.06 -3.34
C ALA A 58 1.38 -22.90 -4.00
N TYR A 59 1.66 -21.71 -4.54
CA TYR A 59 2.92 -21.41 -5.21
C TYR A 59 3.91 -20.57 -4.39
N GLY A 60 3.59 -20.25 -3.13
CA GLY A 60 4.46 -19.44 -2.27
C GLY A 60 4.65 -17.99 -2.74
N ILE A 61 3.71 -17.45 -3.52
CA ILE A 61 3.77 -16.09 -4.08
C ILE A 61 3.51 -15.10 -2.95
N ARG A 62 4.51 -14.27 -2.65
CA ARG A 62 4.45 -13.24 -1.61
C ARG A 62 4.58 -11.85 -2.23
N PRO A 63 3.88 -10.83 -1.71
CA PRO A 63 4.06 -9.46 -2.15
C PRO A 63 5.47 -8.97 -1.79
N LEU A 64 6.06 -8.15 -2.66
CA LEU A 64 7.38 -7.55 -2.45
C LEU A 64 7.45 -6.68 -1.19
N CYS A 65 6.34 -6.03 -0.81
CA CYS A 65 6.27 -5.18 0.39
C CYS A 65 5.01 -5.47 1.23
N PRO A 66 5.02 -6.43 2.16
CA PRO A 66 3.81 -6.85 2.89
C PRO A 66 3.11 -5.71 3.67
N LEU A 67 3.90 -4.78 4.23
CA LEU A 67 3.41 -3.62 5.00
C LEU A 67 3.01 -2.42 4.13
N ARG A 68 3.21 -2.47 2.81
CA ARG A 68 2.85 -1.36 1.92
C ARG A 68 1.34 -1.35 1.76
N SER A 69 0.72 -0.24 2.19
CA SER A 69 -0.65 0.09 1.83
C SER A 69 -0.63 1.05 0.63
N PRO A 70 -1.59 0.97 -0.31
CA PRO A 70 -1.62 1.90 -1.43
C PRO A 70 -1.68 3.34 -0.91
N THR A 71 -0.70 4.15 -1.29
CA THR A 71 -0.49 5.52 -0.77
C THR A 71 -1.65 6.46 -1.12
N SER A 72 -2.45 6.11 -2.12
CA SER A 72 -3.51 6.92 -2.70
C SER A 72 -4.91 6.50 -2.30
N LEU A 73 -5.06 5.59 -1.33
CA LEU A 73 -6.36 5.02 -0.96
C LEU A 73 -7.45 6.06 -0.61
N PHE A 74 -7.08 7.29 -0.25
CA PHE A 74 -8.01 8.21 0.38
C PHE A 74 -7.81 9.67 -0.01
N GLU A 75 -7.94 9.99 -1.31
CA GLU A 75 -8.62 11.25 -1.61
C GLU A 75 -10.00 11.20 -0.92
N PRO A 76 -10.48 12.31 -0.33
CA PRO A 76 -11.76 12.33 0.35
C PRO A 76 -12.90 12.21 -0.66
N ALA A 77 -13.16 10.99 -1.15
CA ALA A 77 -14.52 10.64 -1.52
C ALA A 77 -15.38 10.88 -0.30
N LYS A 78 -16.35 11.77 -0.47
CA LYS A 78 -17.30 12.19 0.56
C LYS A 78 -18.24 11.06 0.99
N ASP A 79 -18.17 9.88 0.36
CA ASP A 79 -19.35 9.02 0.26
C ASP A 79 -19.20 7.64 0.90
N SER A 80 -18.09 7.31 1.59
CA SER A 80 -18.02 6.00 2.25
C SER A 80 -18.22 6.03 3.73
N CYS A 81 -19.34 5.45 4.14
CA CYS A 81 -19.73 5.25 5.52
C CYS A 81 -18.67 4.52 6.36
N PHE A 82 -17.97 3.51 5.81
CA PHE A 82 -16.92 2.80 6.57
C PHE A 82 -15.79 3.76 6.97
N LEU A 83 -15.33 4.59 6.03
CA LEU A 83 -14.25 5.55 6.28
C LEU A 83 -14.72 6.81 6.99
N GLU A 84 -15.95 7.25 6.75
CA GLU A 84 -16.53 8.40 7.40
C GLU A 84 -16.75 8.13 8.90
N PHE A 85 -17.11 6.89 9.28
CA PHE A 85 -17.13 6.43 10.67
C PHE A 85 -15.78 6.64 11.37
N ILE A 86 -14.69 6.29 10.69
CA ILE A 86 -13.32 6.44 11.19
C ILE A 86 -12.91 7.93 11.19
N LYS A 87 -13.25 8.68 10.14
CA LYS A 87 -12.82 10.07 9.92
C LYS A 87 -13.52 11.06 10.85
N ILE A 88 -14.84 11.01 10.97
CA ILE A 88 -15.64 12.10 11.55
C ILE A 88 -15.88 11.90 13.05
N THR A 89 -15.96 10.66 13.52
CA THR A 89 -16.74 10.41 14.73
C THR A 89 -15.99 9.97 15.96
N THR A 90 -14.69 9.67 15.92
CA THR A 90 -14.03 9.09 17.11
C THR A 90 -12.75 9.82 17.50
N THR A 91 -11.74 9.91 16.64
CA THR A 91 -10.47 10.55 17.04
C THR A 91 -10.62 12.03 17.37
N GLN A 92 -11.33 12.81 16.54
CA GLN A 92 -11.53 14.24 16.79
C GLN A 92 -12.21 14.52 18.13
N GLN A 93 -13.28 13.79 18.39
CA GLN A 93 -14.12 13.99 19.56
C GLN A 93 -13.43 13.49 20.83
N VAL A 94 -12.75 12.35 20.75
CA VAL A 94 -11.94 11.83 21.85
C VAL A 94 -10.83 12.81 22.24
N ILE A 95 -10.17 13.42 21.25
CA ILE A 95 -9.22 14.51 21.51
C ILE A 95 -9.94 15.69 22.18
N ALA A 96 -11.18 16.01 21.77
CA ALA A 96 -11.94 17.11 22.34
C ALA A 96 -12.35 16.93 23.79
N GLU A 97 -12.77 15.74 24.15
CA GLU A 97 -13.14 15.40 25.52
C GLU A 97 -11.90 15.29 26.43
N ALA A 98 -10.76 14.86 25.86
CA ALA A 98 -9.51 14.78 26.61
C ALA A 98 -8.76 16.12 26.75
N PHE A 99 -9.15 17.16 25.99
CA PHE A 99 -8.41 18.43 25.96
C PHE A 99 -8.55 19.22 27.27
N ASN A 100 -7.42 19.60 27.86
CA ASN A 100 -7.37 20.45 29.05
C ASN A 100 -7.17 21.93 28.66
N PRO A 101 -7.95 22.89 29.17
CA PRO A 101 -7.78 24.33 28.86
C PRO A 101 -6.39 24.91 29.19
N ARG A 102 -5.58 24.23 30.00
CA ARG A 102 -4.18 24.60 30.27
C ARG A 102 -3.25 24.27 29.12
N ASN A 103 -3.63 23.32 28.27
CA ASN A 103 -2.85 22.90 27.12
C ASN A 103 -2.91 23.99 26.07
N LYS A 104 -1.74 24.48 25.65
CA LYS A 104 -1.60 25.47 24.58
C LYS A 104 -1.03 24.84 23.32
N ARG A 105 -0.64 23.56 23.38
CA ARG A 105 -0.03 22.83 22.28
C ARG A 105 -0.64 21.45 22.17
N LEU A 106 -0.77 20.97 20.94
CA LEU A 106 -1.26 19.64 20.61
C LEU A 106 -0.22 18.94 19.76
N HIS A 107 0.24 17.76 20.18
CA HIS A 107 1.11 16.88 19.42
C HIS A 107 0.36 15.58 19.14
N ILE A 108 0.06 15.35 17.87
CA ILE A 108 -0.58 14.12 17.38
C ILE A 108 0.50 13.25 16.76
N ILE A 109 0.62 12.01 17.23
CA ILE A 109 1.46 10.96 16.66
C ILE A 109 0.51 9.99 15.94
N ASP A 110 0.54 10.00 14.62
CA ASP A 110 -0.44 9.32 13.77
C ASP A 110 0.18 8.11 13.06
N LEU A 111 -0.35 6.92 13.37
CA LEU A 111 -0.03 5.64 12.74
C LEU A 111 -1.25 5.15 11.99
N SER A 112 -1.55 5.81 10.88
CA SER A 112 -2.75 5.55 10.10
C SER A 112 -2.41 4.98 8.73
N ILE A 113 -3.21 4.02 8.28
CA ILE A 113 -3.21 3.56 6.89
C ILE A 113 -3.68 4.67 5.94
N ILE A 114 -4.57 5.55 6.43
CA ILE A 114 -5.03 6.72 5.70
C ILE A 114 -3.90 7.74 5.69
N SER A 115 -3.16 7.77 4.59
CA SER A 115 -2.06 8.70 4.38
C SER A 115 -2.55 10.14 4.40
N GLY A 116 -1.97 10.93 5.30
CA GLY A 116 -1.54 12.27 4.93
C GLY A 116 -2.27 13.45 5.56
N ILE A 117 -1.65 14.59 5.29
CA ILE A 117 -2.02 15.96 5.67
C ILE A 117 -3.52 16.22 5.48
N SER A 118 -4.13 15.65 4.44
CA SER A 118 -5.53 15.89 4.02
C SER A 118 -6.58 15.59 5.10
N ARG A 119 -6.44 14.50 5.88
CA ARG A 119 -7.37 14.20 6.98
C ARG A 119 -7.29 15.29 8.04
N TRP A 120 -6.07 15.56 8.49
CA TRP A 120 -5.84 16.48 9.58
C TRP A 120 -6.08 17.93 9.17
N THR A 121 -5.84 18.33 7.93
CA THR A 121 -6.17 19.67 7.43
C THR A 121 -7.67 19.94 7.46
N PHE A 122 -8.52 18.92 7.28
CA PHE A 122 -9.96 19.07 7.45
C PHE A 122 -10.37 19.19 8.94
N MET A 123 -9.73 18.42 9.81
CA MET A 123 -10.12 18.33 11.24
C MET A 123 -9.53 19.47 12.10
N ILE A 124 -8.33 19.95 11.78
CA ILE A 124 -7.61 20.95 12.56
C ILE A 124 -8.40 22.26 12.74
N PRO A 125 -9.03 22.85 11.71
CA PRO A 125 -9.79 24.08 11.88
C PRO A 125 -10.91 23.99 12.93
N ASP A 126 -11.64 22.87 13.00
CA ASP A 126 -12.68 22.66 14.02
C ASP A 126 -12.07 22.40 15.40
N LEU A 127 -10.96 21.64 15.48
CA LEU A 127 -10.20 21.49 16.73
C LEU A 127 -9.75 22.86 17.26
N ILE A 128 -9.14 23.71 16.43
CA ILE A 128 -8.70 25.06 16.81
C ILE A 128 -9.89 25.90 17.29
N GLY A 129 -11.02 25.87 16.57
CA GLY A 129 -12.23 26.60 16.93
C GLY A 129 -12.80 26.20 18.28
N ARG A 130 -12.76 24.90 18.63
CA ARG A 130 -13.27 24.37 19.90
C ARG A 130 -12.36 24.68 21.10
N TYR A 131 -11.04 24.66 20.94
CA TYR A 131 -10.07 24.76 22.05
C TYR A 131 -9.49 26.15 22.30
N GLY A 132 -10.26 27.21 22.05
CA GLY A 132 -9.81 28.61 22.08
C GLY A 132 -8.61 28.88 23.01
N GLY A 133 -7.46 29.21 22.43
CA GLY A 133 -6.19 29.40 23.16
C GLY A 133 -5.03 28.50 22.71
N LEU A 134 -5.27 27.57 21.77
CA LEU A 134 -4.21 26.77 21.13
C LEU A 134 -3.21 27.67 20.38
N GLN A 135 -1.91 27.43 20.57
CA GLN A 135 -0.82 28.21 19.96
C GLN A 135 -0.08 27.42 18.88
N SER A 136 -0.01 26.09 19.00
CA SER A 136 0.65 25.25 18.00
C SER A 136 0.09 23.83 17.95
N VAL A 137 0.05 23.26 16.76
CA VAL A 137 -0.26 21.85 16.49
C VAL A 137 0.95 21.21 15.80
N LEU A 138 1.44 20.08 16.30
CA LEU A 138 2.44 19.25 15.64
C LEU A 138 1.79 17.91 15.27
N ILE A 139 1.88 17.51 14.01
CA ILE A 139 1.49 16.17 13.58
C ILE A 139 2.75 15.42 13.19
N THR A 140 2.96 14.26 13.80
CA THR A 140 4.02 13.32 13.44
C THR A 140 3.39 12.08 12.84
N SER A 141 3.47 11.93 11.52
CA SER A 141 3.04 10.70 10.86
C SER A 141 4.16 9.67 10.89
N VAL A 142 3.85 8.45 11.35
CA VAL A 142 4.77 7.30 11.32
C VAL A 142 4.25 6.33 10.27
N THR A 143 4.85 6.36 9.08
CA THR A 143 4.33 5.69 7.87
C THR A 143 5.28 4.58 7.39
N PRO A 144 4.76 3.49 6.80
CA PRO A 144 5.62 2.46 6.22
C PRO A 144 6.43 3.05 5.05
N LYS A 145 7.65 2.53 4.81
CA LYS A 145 8.47 2.96 3.67
C LYS A 145 7.78 2.59 2.35
N LEU A 146 7.56 3.60 1.52
CA LEU A 146 6.85 3.44 0.25
C LEU A 146 7.79 3.15 -0.90
N SER A 147 9.02 3.66 -0.91
CA SER A 147 10.04 3.36 -1.93
C SER A 147 11.44 3.58 -1.37
N ASN A 148 12.47 3.04 -2.03
CA ASN A 148 13.87 3.31 -1.63
C ASN A 148 14.27 4.79 -1.82
N HIS A 149 13.54 5.54 -2.66
CA HIS A 149 13.70 6.99 -2.83
C HIS A 149 12.99 7.83 -1.76
N SER A 150 12.12 7.23 -0.93
CA SER A 150 11.63 7.90 0.26
C SER A 150 12.77 8.01 1.27
N GLN A 151 13.55 9.09 1.15
CA GLN A 151 14.64 9.38 2.07
C GLN A 151 14.12 9.34 3.50
N GLN A 152 14.92 8.80 4.41
CA GLN A 152 14.69 8.84 5.84
C GLN A 152 14.89 10.25 6.43
N SER A 153 14.74 11.30 5.60
CA SER A 153 14.76 12.68 6.04
C SER A 153 13.38 13.03 6.58
N SER A 154 13.33 13.44 7.85
CA SER A 154 12.13 14.01 8.43
C SER A 154 11.81 15.31 7.67
N GLN A 155 10.93 15.24 6.68
CA GLN A 155 10.40 16.44 6.07
C GLN A 155 9.50 17.13 7.09
N GLU A 156 9.92 18.32 7.53
CA GLU A 156 9.09 19.19 8.35
C GLU A 156 8.56 20.34 7.49
N TRP A 157 7.24 20.48 7.44
CA TRP A 157 6.57 21.60 6.78
C TRP A 157 5.68 22.31 7.79
N GLY A 158 5.46 23.61 7.63
CA GLY A 158 4.65 24.37 8.56
C GLY A 158 3.88 25.50 7.91
N GLU A 159 2.67 25.72 8.42
CA GLU A 159 1.73 26.73 7.94
C GLU A 159 1.03 27.39 9.14
N MET A 160 0.50 28.60 8.94
CA MET A 160 -0.29 29.28 9.97
C MET A 160 -1.77 29.18 9.63
N ILE A 161 -2.54 28.49 10.46
CA ILE A 161 -4.00 28.33 10.29
C ILE A 161 -4.69 28.98 11.47
N GLN A 162 -5.54 29.98 11.23
CA GLN A 162 -6.28 30.69 12.28
C GLN A 162 -5.39 31.19 13.44
N HIS A 163 -4.19 31.69 13.13
CA HIS A 163 -3.17 32.14 14.09
C HIS A 163 -2.51 31.03 14.94
N VAL A 164 -2.74 29.76 14.60
CA VAL A 164 -2.09 28.60 15.21
C VAL A 164 -0.95 28.12 14.30
N ASN A 165 0.22 27.87 14.89
CA ASN A 165 1.36 27.33 14.18
C ASN A 165 1.19 25.82 13.96
N LEU A 166 0.88 25.40 12.74
CA LEU A 166 0.79 24.00 12.37
C LEU A 166 2.15 23.53 11.85
N LYS A 167 2.62 22.39 12.36
CA LYS A 167 3.81 21.70 11.88
C LYS A 167 3.48 20.25 11.55
N TRP A 168 4.06 19.76 10.47
CA TRP A 168 4.03 18.37 10.09
C TRP A 168 5.43 17.79 10.18
N ARG A 169 5.53 16.52 10.58
CA ARG A 169 6.76 15.71 10.58
C ARG A 169 6.40 14.32 10.07
N GLN A 170 7.22 13.77 9.20
CA GLN A 170 7.11 12.37 8.77
C GLN A 170 8.27 11.53 9.32
N LEU A 171 7.95 10.34 9.81
CA LEU A 171 8.88 9.29 10.18
C LEU A 171 8.54 8.03 9.39
N ILE A 172 9.56 7.28 8.99
CA ILE A 172 9.42 6.11 8.11
C ILE A 172 9.82 4.84 8.87
N TYR A 173 9.05 3.76 8.73
CA TYR A 173 9.37 2.44 9.28
C TYR A 173 9.31 1.32 8.23
N ASN A 174 10.12 0.28 8.39
CA ASN A 174 10.04 -0.97 7.61
C ASN A 174 9.73 -2.19 8.48
N SER A 175 9.90 -2.05 9.78
CA SER A 175 9.80 -3.12 10.75
C SER A 175 9.21 -2.58 12.05
N PRO A 176 8.69 -3.45 12.94
CA PRO A 176 8.31 -3.04 14.28
C PRO A 176 9.45 -2.38 15.07
N ASP A 177 10.69 -2.84 14.89
CA ASP A 177 11.86 -2.24 15.53
C ASP A 177 12.08 -0.78 15.09
N ASP A 178 11.79 -0.46 13.83
CA ASP A 178 11.85 0.92 13.35
C ASP A 178 10.75 1.78 13.99
N ILE A 179 9.57 1.24 14.27
CA ILE A 179 8.54 1.94 15.04
C ILE A 179 9.06 2.24 16.45
N VAL A 180 9.69 1.27 17.13
CA VAL A 180 10.34 1.48 18.43
C VAL A 180 11.38 2.60 18.36
N LYS A 181 12.23 2.62 17.32
CA LYS A 181 13.21 3.70 17.08
C LYS A 181 12.53 5.04 16.84
N CYS A 182 11.44 5.08 16.06
CA CYS A 182 10.65 6.29 15.81
C CYS A 182 10.11 6.85 17.12
N PHE A 183 9.45 6.03 17.94
CA PHE A 183 8.91 6.45 19.24
C PHE A 183 9.99 6.91 20.21
N SER A 184 11.19 6.32 20.16
CA SER A 184 12.33 6.74 21.00
C SER A 184 12.86 8.15 20.64
N LYS A 185 12.54 8.66 19.44
CA LYS A 185 12.85 10.04 19.01
C LYS A 185 11.73 11.04 19.38
N LEU A 186 10.61 10.54 19.91
CA LEU A 186 9.45 11.33 20.29
C LEU A 186 9.45 11.53 21.81
N GLY A 187 8.76 12.58 22.27
CA GLY A 187 8.65 12.88 23.68
C GLY A 187 8.00 14.24 23.92
N ARG A 188 7.31 14.37 25.05
CA ARG A 188 6.70 15.62 25.50
C ARG A 188 7.78 16.66 25.77
N LYS A 189 7.76 17.76 25.03
CA LYS A 189 8.75 18.85 25.16
C LYS A 189 8.33 19.89 26.17
N ARG A 190 7.02 20.05 26.41
CA ARG A 190 6.47 21.09 27.31
C ARG A 190 5.34 20.56 28.17
N LYS A 191 5.14 21.15 29.34
CA LYS A 191 4.03 20.79 30.26
C LYS A 191 2.65 21.23 29.77
N ASP A 192 2.59 22.19 28.86
CA ASP A 192 1.35 22.68 28.23
C ASP A 192 1.07 22.00 26.88
N GLU A 193 1.71 20.87 26.62
CA GLU A 193 1.56 20.05 25.42
C GLU A 193 0.75 18.81 25.72
N MET A 194 -0.38 18.69 25.01
CA MET A 194 -1.16 17.46 24.95
C MET A 194 -0.56 16.53 23.90
N VAL A 195 -0.27 15.29 24.27
CA VAL A 195 0.25 14.25 23.37
C VAL A 195 -0.84 13.22 23.12
N VAL A 196 -1.17 13.02 21.85
CA VAL A 196 -2.18 12.06 21.37
C VAL A 196 -1.49 11.03 20.50
N VAL A 197 -1.74 9.75 20.73
CA VAL A 197 -1.30 8.67 19.84
C VAL A 197 -2.53 8.11 19.13
N ASN A 198 -2.56 8.18 17.80
CA ASN A 198 -3.66 7.67 16.98
C ASN A 198 -3.19 6.45 16.17
N TRP A 199 -3.91 5.34 16.28
CA TRP A 199 -3.71 4.13 15.49
C TRP A 199 -4.97 3.84 14.68
N ASP A 200 -4.88 3.93 13.36
CA ASP A 200 -5.98 3.51 12.48
C ASP A 200 -5.53 2.34 11.61
N PHE A 201 -6.03 1.16 11.95
CA PHE A 201 -5.85 -0.08 11.20
C PHE A 201 -4.40 -0.53 11.02
N THR A 202 -3.47 -0.11 11.87
CA THR A 202 -2.05 -0.48 11.75
C THR A 202 -1.54 -1.29 12.95
N ILE A 203 -2.20 -1.25 14.11
CA ILE A 203 -1.65 -1.86 15.33
C ILE A 203 -1.62 -3.39 15.22
N ARG A 204 -2.58 -3.99 14.51
CA ARG A 204 -2.59 -5.44 14.23
C ARG A 204 -1.36 -5.96 13.49
N ASN A 205 -0.67 -5.11 12.72
CA ASN A 205 0.53 -5.51 11.97
C ASN A 205 1.69 -5.88 12.90
N LEU A 206 1.70 -5.35 14.13
CA LEU A 206 2.70 -5.69 15.15
C LEU A 206 2.60 -7.16 15.60
N LEU A 207 1.46 -7.83 15.39
CA LEU A 207 1.27 -9.23 15.76
C LEU A 207 2.01 -10.21 14.83
N ALA A 208 2.61 -9.71 13.75
CA ALA A 208 3.43 -10.53 12.84
C ALA A 208 4.73 -11.01 13.50
N GLN A 209 5.24 -10.24 14.46
CA GLN A 209 6.50 -10.49 15.15
C GLN A 209 6.23 -10.58 16.66
N ASP A 210 6.60 -11.72 17.25
CA ASP A 210 6.40 -11.95 18.68
C ASP A 210 7.13 -10.88 19.52
N GLY A 211 6.43 -10.34 20.53
CA GLY A 211 6.99 -9.32 21.43
C GLY A 211 6.98 -7.88 20.89
N ALA A 212 6.70 -7.68 19.60
CA ALA A 212 6.78 -6.35 18.98
C ALA A 212 5.75 -5.37 19.56
N ILE A 213 4.53 -5.85 19.82
CA ILE A 213 3.48 -5.01 20.41
C ILE A 213 3.83 -4.59 21.84
N GLU A 214 4.39 -5.47 22.66
CA GLU A 214 4.84 -5.15 24.01
C GLU A 214 5.95 -4.10 24.00
N GLN A 215 6.91 -4.22 23.07
CA GLN A 215 8.00 -3.26 22.91
C GLN A 215 7.49 -1.88 22.48
N VAL A 216 6.63 -1.82 21.47
CA VAL A 216 6.02 -0.56 20.99
C VAL A 216 5.16 0.06 22.08
N LEU A 217 4.29 -0.71 22.73
CA LEU A 217 3.46 -0.21 23.83
C LEU A 217 4.31 0.28 25.01
N SER A 218 5.46 -0.35 25.30
CA SER A 218 6.41 0.17 26.29
C SER A 218 6.91 1.56 25.90
N LYS A 219 7.22 1.81 24.63
CA LYS A 219 7.62 3.14 24.16
C LYS A 219 6.48 4.15 24.18
N VAL A 220 5.25 3.72 23.91
CA VAL A 220 4.06 4.57 24.07
C VAL A 220 3.90 5.01 25.53
N LYS A 221 4.23 4.15 26.51
CA LYS A 221 4.24 4.54 27.93
C LYS A 221 5.30 5.59 28.24
N ASP A 222 6.52 5.41 27.72
CA ASP A 222 7.63 6.34 27.93
C ASP A 222 7.30 7.75 27.42
N LEU A 223 6.38 7.88 26.45
CA LEU A 223 5.89 9.18 25.96
C LEU A 223 4.97 9.91 26.94
N GLU A 224 4.39 9.21 27.92
CA GLU A 224 3.35 9.73 28.81
C GLU A 224 2.19 10.38 28.03
N ALA A 225 1.73 9.73 26.96
CA ALA A 225 0.65 10.24 26.12
C ALA A 225 -0.64 10.44 26.94
N ASP A 226 -1.32 11.57 26.71
CA ASP A 226 -2.55 11.91 27.45
C ASP A 226 -3.73 11.04 27.04
N ILE A 227 -3.74 10.58 25.79
CA ILE A 227 -4.73 9.67 25.27
C ILE A 227 -4.19 8.92 24.04
N MET A 228 -4.54 7.64 23.95
CA MET A 228 -4.31 6.81 22.78
C MET A 228 -5.65 6.39 22.19
N VAL A 229 -5.86 6.64 20.90
CA VAL A 229 -7.07 6.24 20.16
C VAL A 229 -6.72 5.12 19.21
N ILE A 230 -7.52 4.05 19.22
CA ILE A 230 -7.30 2.87 18.38
C ILE A 230 -8.58 2.58 17.61
N SER A 231 -8.49 2.60 16.29
CA SER A 231 -9.50 2.11 15.35
C SER A 231 -9.03 0.81 14.71
N GLU A 232 -9.80 -0.26 14.84
CA GLU A 232 -9.46 -1.58 14.28
C GLU A 232 -10.65 -2.28 13.65
N GLN A 233 -10.36 -3.25 12.79
CA GLN A 233 -11.38 -4.11 12.16
C GLN A 233 -11.86 -5.18 13.15
N GLU A 234 -13.17 -5.38 13.22
CA GLU A 234 -13.78 -6.32 14.18
C GLU A 234 -13.98 -7.69 13.52
N ALA A 235 -12.89 -8.45 13.40
CA ALA A 235 -12.90 -9.77 12.79
C ALA A 235 -11.87 -10.72 13.43
N ASN A 236 -12.17 -12.02 13.47
CA ASN A 236 -11.25 -13.04 13.98
C ASN A 236 -10.51 -13.74 12.82
N LEU A 237 -9.56 -13.04 12.20
CA LEU A 237 -8.77 -13.56 11.07
C LEU A 237 -7.35 -14.01 11.48
N ASN A 238 -7.08 -14.11 12.78
CA ASN A 238 -5.77 -14.54 13.31
C ASN A 238 -5.74 -16.00 13.78
N SER A 239 -6.64 -16.85 13.30
CA SER A 239 -6.63 -18.30 13.62
C SER A 239 -5.35 -18.98 13.09
N PRO A 240 -4.75 -19.95 13.81
CA PRO A 240 -3.64 -20.75 13.27
C PRO A 240 -4.08 -21.63 12.10
N ASP A 241 -5.34 -22.06 12.04
CA ASP A 241 -5.85 -22.95 11.00
C ASP A 241 -6.30 -22.17 9.76
N LEU A 242 -5.84 -22.58 8.58
CA LEU A 242 -6.21 -21.96 7.31
C LEU A 242 -7.72 -22.02 7.05
N SER A 243 -8.33 -23.18 7.28
CA SER A 243 -9.77 -23.39 7.07
C SER A 243 -10.60 -22.38 7.87
N ASN A 244 -10.27 -22.21 9.16
CA ASN A 244 -10.91 -21.22 10.02
C ASN A 244 -10.69 -19.78 9.49
N ARG A 245 -9.46 -19.43 9.08
CA ARG A 245 -9.20 -18.10 8.52
C ARG A 245 -9.97 -17.84 7.23
N LEU A 246 -10.06 -18.82 6.35
CA LEU A 246 -10.76 -18.70 5.08
C LEU A 246 -12.27 -18.55 5.28
N GLU A 247 -12.89 -19.38 6.11
CA GLU A 247 -14.32 -19.29 6.43
C GLU A 247 -14.68 -17.93 7.02
N GLN A 248 -13.92 -17.47 8.02
CA GLN A 248 -14.13 -16.17 8.65
C GLN A 248 -13.87 -15.01 7.67
N SER A 249 -12.89 -15.14 6.76
CA SER A 249 -12.63 -14.15 5.71
C SER A 249 -13.81 -14.04 4.75
N LEU A 250 -14.38 -15.17 4.31
CA LEU A 250 -15.54 -15.17 3.42
C LEU A 250 -16.72 -14.44 4.06
N GLN A 251 -16.98 -14.67 5.34
CA GLN A 251 -18.05 -13.98 6.07
C GLN A 251 -17.77 -12.48 6.19
N TYR A 252 -16.60 -12.10 6.72
CA TYR A 252 -16.25 -10.70 6.99
C TYR A 252 -16.16 -9.87 5.71
N TYR A 253 -15.40 -10.32 4.71
CA TYR A 253 -15.20 -9.55 3.50
C TYR A 253 -16.46 -9.51 2.62
N SER A 254 -17.36 -10.50 2.68
CA SER A 254 -18.66 -10.37 1.98
C SER A 254 -19.44 -9.17 2.52
N THR A 255 -19.52 -9.00 3.84
CA THR A 255 -20.17 -7.83 4.44
C THR A 255 -19.45 -6.53 4.10
N VAL A 256 -18.11 -6.52 4.11
CA VAL A 256 -17.33 -5.34 3.73
C VAL A 256 -17.62 -4.94 2.28
N PHE A 257 -17.53 -5.86 1.32
CA PHE A 257 -17.74 -5.57 -0.09
C PHE A 257 -19.20 -5.14 -0.39
N GLU A 258 -20.19 -5.80 0.23
CA GLU A 258 -21.60 -5.38 0.13
C GLU A 258 -21.83 -3.96 0.64
N SER A 259 -21.03 -3.53 1.62
CA SER A 259 -21.07 -2.19 2.18
C SER A 259 -20.44 -1.13 1.27
N LEU A 260 -19.57 -1.53 0.34
CA LEU A 260 -18.85 -0.64 -0.59
C LEU A 260 -19.57 -0.44 -1.92
N GLU A 261 -20.44 -1.36 -2.36
CA GLU A 261 -21.05 -1.40 -3.71
C GLU A 261 -21.88 -0.17 -4.12
N GLN A 262 -22.09 0.80 -3.23
CA GLN A 262 -22.85 2.03 -3.53
C GLN A 262 -21.97 3.30 -3.56
N ASP A 263 -20.65 3.16 -3.39
CA ASP A 263 -19.69 4.28 -3.39
C ASP A 263 -19.07 4.47 -4.80
N ASP A 264 -19.74 5.26 -5.65
CA ASP A 264 -19.57 5.27 -7.12
C ASP A 264 -18.19 5.72 -7.66
N VAL A 265 -17.32 6.36 -6.84
CA VAL A 265 -16.13 7.06 -7.37
C VAL A 265 -14.79 6.64 -6.75
N THR A 266 -14.78 5.84 -5.67
CA THR A 266 -13.52 5.35 -5.04
C THR A 266 -13.51 3.84 -4.76
N PHE A 267 -14.38 3.10 -5.44
CA PHE A 267 -14.59 1.68 -5.20
C PHE A 267 -13.33 0.81 -5.42
N ILE A 268 -12.53 1.11 -6.44
CA ILE A 268 -11.43 0.24 -6.91
C ILE A 268 -10.16 0.36 -6.05
N SER A 269 -9.81 1.55 -5.56
CA SER A 269 -8.69 1.71 -4.61
C SER A 269 -8.95 0.92 -3.31
N ARG A 270 -10.19 0.97 -2.80
CA ARG A 270 -10.62 0.20 -1.62
C ARG A 270 -10.66 -1.30 -1.88
N GLU A 271 -11.13 -1.71 -3.04
CA GLU A 271 -11.10 -3.11 -3.47
C GLU A 271 -9.67 -3.65 -3.48
N THR A 272 -8.69 -2.86 -3.94
CA THR A 272 -7.28 -3.22 -3.91
C THR A 272 -6.75 -3.36 -2.49
N TYR A 273 -7.15 -2.48 -1.58
CA TYR A 273 -6.84 -2.60 -0.15
C TYR A 273 -7.35 -3.92 0.44
N PHE A 274 -8.64 -4.23 0.29
CA PHE A 274 -9.21 -5.46 0.84
C PHE A 274 -8.70 -6.73 0.14
N ARG A 275 -8.43 -6.67 -1.18
CA ARG A 275 -7.75 -7.75 -1.92
C ARG A 275 -6.41 -8.09 -1.26
N ARG A 276 -5.62 -7.08 -0.87
CA ARG A 276 -4.33 -7.25 -0.18
C ARG A 276 -4.49 -7.91 1.19
N GLN A 277 -5.51 -7.50 1.93
CA GLN A 277 -5.79 -8.12 3.22
C GLN A 277 -6.18 -9.60 3.06
N ILE A 278 -7.09 -9.91 2.13
CA ILE A 278 -7.56 -11.28 1.87
C ILE A 278 -6.39 -12.20 1.56
N TYR A 279 -5.51 -11.83 0.61
CA TYR A 279 -4.40 -12.71 0.30
C TYR A 279 -3.39 -12.79 1.43
N ASN A 280 -3.15 -11.75 2.22
CA ASN A 280 -2.18 -11.85 3.31
C ASN A 280 -2.69 -12.80 4.40
N VAL A 281 -3.99 -12.73 4.73
CA VAL A 281 -4.65 -13.62 5.69
C VAL A 281 -4.61 -15.09 5.25
N VAL A 282 -4.89 -15.36 3.97
CA VAL A 282 -5.07 -16.72 3.45
C VAL A 282 -3.75 -17.32 2.92
N ALA A 283 -2.94 -16.54 2.22
CA ALA A 283 -1.74 -17.04 1.53
C ALA A 283 -0.48 -17.08 2.41
N CYS A 284 -0.26 -16.07 3.24
CA CYS A 284 0.97 -15.95 4.02
C CYS A 284 0.94 -16.75 5.32
N GLU A 285 2.12 -17.01 5.89
CA GLU A 285 2.32 -17.57 7.22
C GLU A 285 3.51 -16.90 7.92
N GLY A 286 3.71 -17.19 9.21
CA GLY A 286 4.85 -16.68 9.96
C GLY A 286 4.91 -15.14 9.96
N ILE A 287 6.11 -14.58 9.80
CA ILE A 287 6.36 -13.13 9.78
C ILE A 287 5.80 -12.44 8.52
N ASP A 288 5.55 -13.19 7.44
CA ASP A 288 5.01 -12.64 6.19
C ASP A 288 3.49 -12.38 6.30
N ARG A 289 2.81 -13.04 7.25
CA ARG A 289 1.40 -12.80 7.57
C ARG A 289 1.29 -11.64 8.56
N VAL A 290 1.10 -10.44 8.03
CA VAL A 290 0.99 -9.19 8.80
C VAL A 290 -0.45 -8.83 9.15
N GLU A 291 -1.42 -9.22 8.32
CA GLU A 291 -2.84 -8.96 8.55
C GLU A 291 -3.41 -9.97 9.55
N ARG A 292 -3.34 -9.60 10.83
CA ARG A 292 -3.72 -10.45 11.97
C ARG A 292 -4.85 -9.80 12.76
N MET A 293 -6.04 -9.79 12.17
CA MET A 293 -7.22 -9.20 12.82
C MET A 293 -7.68 -10.04 14.00
N GLU A 294 -8.02 -9.36 15.08
CA GLU A 294 -8.53 -9.93 16.32
C GLU A 294 -9.71 -9.12 16.81
N LEU A 295 -10.64 -9.78 17.51
CA LEU A 295 -11.79 -9.14 18.14
C LEU A 295 -11.35 -8.18 19.25
N PHE A 296 -12.18 -7.18 19.53
CA PHE A 296 -11.91 -6.16 20.55
C PHE A 296 -11.53 -6.73 21.92
N ASP A 297 -12.16 -7.81 22.37
CA ASP A 297 -11.86 -8.42 23.69
C ASP A 297 -10.38 -8.80 23.84
N ARG A 298 -9.74 -9.24 22.74
CA ARG A 298 -8.30 -9.54 22.74
C ARG A 298 -7.45 -8.28 22.83
N TRP A 299 -7.83 -7.23 22.09
CA TRP A 299 -7.18 -5.93 22.16
C TRP A 299 -7.29 -5.31 23.55
N GLN A 300 -8.48 -5.34 24.14
CA GLN A 300 -8.72 -4.85 25.48
C GLN A 300 -7.86 -5.58 26.51
N HIS A 301 -7.81 -6.91 26.45
CA HIS A 301 -6.97 -7.70 27.35
C HIS A 301 -5.49 -7.30 27.23
N ARG A 302 -4.97 -7.23 26.01
CA ARG A 302 -3.57 -6.91 25.71
C ARG A 302 -3.20 -5.50 26.19
N LEU A 303 -4.03 -4.50 25.91
CA LEU A 303 -3.81 -3.12 26.32
C LEU A 303 -3.87 -2.98 27.85
N SER A 304 -4.79 -3.69 28.50
CA SER A 304 -4.90 -3.72 29.97
C SER A 304 -3.69 -4.36 30.63
N GLN A 305 -3.17 -5.46 30.08
CA GLN A 305 -1.91 -6.08 30.54
C GLN A 305 -0.71 -5.15 30.33
N ALA A 306 -0.74 -4.37 29.26
CA ALA A 306 0.19 -3.29 29.05
C ALA A 306 -0.13 -2.05 29.92
N GLY A 307 -0.97 -2.11 30.95
CA GLY A 307 -1.16 -1.00 31.90
C GLY A 307 -1.92 0.20 31.35
N PHE A 308 -2.64 0.05 30.24
CA PHE A 308 -3.58 1.05 29.75
C PHE A 308 -5.00 0.75 30.24
N CYS A 309 -5.72 1.77 30.66
CA CYS A 309 -7.13 1.67 31.02
C CYS A 309 -8.01 2.25 29.90
N PRO A 310 -9.13 1.58 29.55
CA PRO A 310 -10.06 2.13 28.58
C PRO A 310 -10.74 3.39 29.12
N VAL A 311 -11.01 4.34 28.24
CA VAL A 311 -11.77 5.55 28.52
C VAL A 311 -13.18 5.36 27.95
N PRO A 312 -14.23 5.47 28.78
CA PRO A 312 -15.61 5.44 28.29
C PRO A 312 -15.84 6.52 27.24
N LEU A 313 -16.48 6.15 26.13
CA LEU A 313 -16.84 7.06 25.06
C LEU A 313 -18.29 7.52 25.25
N GLU A 314 -18.59 8.79 24.98
CA GLU A 314 -19.98 9.28 25.02
C GLU A 314 -20.64 9.21 23.64
N ALA A 315 -21.96 8.99 23.60
CA ALA A 315 -22.73 8.94 22.35
C ALA A 315 -22.92 10.36 21.78
N ILE A 316 -22.48 10.56 20.53
CA ILE A 316 -22.21 11.90 19.96
C ILE A 316 -23.35 12.38 19.04
N TYR A 317 -23.62 13.70 19.05
CA TYR A 317 -24.55 14.36 18.13
C TYR A 317 -24.11 14.30 16.64
N SER A 318 -22.80 14.27 16.36
CA SER A 318 -22.25 14.15 14.99
C SER A 318 -22.44 12.75 14.38
N LEU A 319 -22.59 11.71 15.21
CA LEU A 319 -22.98 10.36 14.75
C LEU A 319 -24.38 10.37 14.14
N TRP A 320 -25.26 11.31 14.50
CA TRP A 320 -26.60 11.37 13.94
C TRP A 320 -26.57 11.70 12.46
N ASN A 321 -25.76 12.68 12.04
CA ASN A 321 -25.61 13.02 10.62
C ASN A 321 -25.07 11.82 9.82
N PHE A 322 -24.10 11.10 10.39
CA PHE A 322 -23.60 9.84 9.82
C PHE A 322 -24.71 8.77 9.69
N ILE A 323 -25.45 8.50 10.76
CA ILE A 323 -26.55 7.52 10.77
C ILE A 323 -27.65 7.90 9.77
N PHE A 324 -27.93 9.19 9.60
CA PHE A 324 -28.91 9.68 8.63
C PHE A 324 -28.45 9.48 7.18
N ALA A 325 -27.16 9.67 6.90
CA ALA A 325 -26.58 9.43 5.58
C ALA A 325 -26.45 7.92 5.26
N CYS A 326 -26.11 7.10 6.25
CA CYS A 326 -25.66 5.72 6.10
C CYS A 326 -26.66 4.68 6.61
N LYS A 327 -27.83 4.55 5.97
CA LYS A 327 -28.98 3.74 6.44
C LYS A 327 -28.71 2.25 6.73
N ARG A 328 -27.65 1.65 6.16
CA ARG A 328 -27.25 0.24 6.38
C ARG A 328 -26.37 0.05 7.61
N PHE A 329 -25.75 1.12 8.08
CA PHE A 329 -24.81 1.11 9.18
C PHE A 329 -25.50 1.52 10.47
N ARG A 330 -25.04 0.92 11.56
CA ARG A 330 -25.43 1.30 12.92
C ARG A 330 -24.19 1.44 13.74
N ILE A 331 -24.17 2.46 14.59
CA ILE A 331 -23.11 2.64 15.56
C ILE A 331 -23.70 2.28 16.91
N VAL A 332 -23.04 1.36 17.61
CA VAL A 332 -23.44 0.90 18.93
C VAL A 332 -22.38 1.36 19.92
N LEU A 333 -22.80 2.14 20.92
CA LEU A 333 -21.98 2.44 22.08
C LEU A 333 -22.03 1.25 23.04
N LYS A 334 -20.85 0.71 23.31
CA LYS A 334 -20.59 -0.27 24.37
C LYS A 334 -19.95 0.46 25.56
N ASP A 335 -19.73 -0.24 26.66
CA ASP A 335 -19.24 0.35 27.91
C ASP A 335 -17.89 1.10 27.76
N VAL A 336 -17.05 0.68 26.80
CA VAL A 336 -15.66 1.17 26.64
C VAL A 336 -15.25 1.44 25.19
N HIS A 337 -16.12 1.17 24.22
CA HIS A 337 -15.80 1.31 22.79
C HIS A 337 -17.06 1.55 21.94
N LEU A 338 -16.84 2.01 20.72
CA LEU A 338 -17.87 2.16 19.70
C LEU A 338 -17.72 1.06 18.65
N GLU A 339 -18.82 0.42 18.27
CA GLU A 339 -18.87 -0.58 17.20
C GLU A 339 -19.62 -0.05 15.98
N LEU A 340 -19.00 -0.13 14.81
CA LEU A 340 -19.67 0.02 13.52
C LEU A 340 -20.21 -1.34 13.08
N ILE A 341 -21.51 -1.42 12.85
CA ILE A 341 -22.22 -2.64 12.47
C ILE A 341 -22.89 -2.42 11.12
N CYS A 342 -22.71 -3.35 10.18
CA CYS A 342 -23.43 -3.39 8.90
C CYS A 342 -24.29 -4.65 8.84
N HIS A 343 -25.59 -4.52 8.59
CA HIS A 343 -26.53 -5.65 8.51
C HIS A 343 -26.49 -6.64 9.70
N GLY A 344 -26.11 -6.16 10.89
CA GLY A 344 -25.99 -6.99 12.10
C GLY A 344 -24.61 -7.60 12.32
N PHE A 345 -23.66 -7.41 11.40
CA PHE A 345 -22.28 -7.86 11.52
C PHE A 345 -21.36 -6.69 11.91
N PRO A 346 -20.56 -6.82 12.99
CA PRO A 346 -19.53 -5.86 13.33
C PRO A 346 -18.48 -5.76 12.22
N LEU A 347 -18.08 -4.53 11.89
CA LEU A 347 -17.04 -4.25 10.89
C LEU A 347 -15.80 -3.62 11.49
N ALA A 348 -15.99 -2.67 12.41
CA ALA A 348 -14.90 -1.94 13.02
C ALA A 348 -15.26 -1.51 14.44
N VAL A 349 -14.22 -1.32 15.25
CA VAL A 349 -14.31 -0.80 16.61
C VAL A 349 -13.43 0.42 16.75
N VAL A 350 -13.84 1.35 17.62
CA VAL A 350 -12.97 2.44 18.08
C VAL A 350 -13.00 2.51 19.60
N SER A 351 -11.81 2.65 20.18
CA SER A 351 -11.61 2.71 21.62
C SER A 351 -10.56 3.75 21.98
N ALA A 352 -10.64 4.27 23.20
CA ALA A 352 -9.70 5.25 23.73
C ALA A 352 -9.07 4.75 25.03
N TRP A 353 -7.81 5.10 25.26
CA TRP A 353 -6.98 4.50 26.31
C TRP A 353 -6.10 5.54 26.98
N LYS A 354 -5.87 5.39 28.29
CA LYS A 354 -4.94 6.19 29.09
C LYS A 354 -4.00 5.30 29.88
N LEU A 355 -2.82 5.82 30.22
CA LEU A 355 -1.93 5.12 31.14
C LEU A 355 -2.59 5.06 32.53
N THR A 356 -2.51 3.90 33.18
CA THR A 356 -3.00 3.75 34.55
C THR A 356 -2.08 4.54 35.48
N ASP A 357 -2.64 5.41 36.31
CA ASP A 357 -1.84 6.03 37.38
C ASP A 357 -1.23 4.91 38.24
N PRO A 358 0.07 4.98 38.60
CA PRO A 358 0.63 4.05 39.56
C PRO A 358 -0.24 4.08 40.82
N PRO A 359 -0.61 2.92 41.40
CA PRO A 359 -1.47 2.91 42.57
C PRO A 359 -0.87 3.83 43.62
N GLN A 360 -1.62 4.86 44.02
CA GLN A 360 -1.19 5.74 45.09
C GLN A 360 -1.06 4.91 46.36
N SER A 361 0.17 4.46 46.64
CA SER A 361 0.49 3.73 47.85
C SER A 361 0.35 4.69 49.01
N SER A 362 -0.78 4.60 49.71
CA SER A 362 -0.85 5.04 51.09
C SER A 362 0.18 4.25 51.89
N SER A 363 1.27 4.94 52.25
CA SER A 363 2.15 4.70 53.41
C SER A 363 2.34 3.24 53.88
N GLY A 364 3.50 2.67 53.60
CA GLY A 364 3.93 1.40 54.20
C GLY A 364 5.38 1.06 53.86
N LEU A 365 6.30 1.59 54.65
CA LEU A 365 7.75 1.41 54.62
C LEU A 365 8.18 -0.08 54.49
N CYS A 366 9.06 -0.41 53.54
CA CYS A 366 10.15 -1.36 53.80
C CYS A 366 11.35 -1.06 52.90
N VAL A 367 12.44 -0.65 53.55
CA VAL A 367 13.78 -0.47 52.99
C VAL A 367 14.41 -1.84 52.81
N MET A 368 14.97 -2.12 51.65
CA MET A 368 16.25 -2.83 51.54
C MET A 368 17.05 -2.22 50.40
N GLN A 369 18.20 -1.67 50.77
CA GLN A 369 19.28 -1.30 49.89
C GLN A 369 19.94 -2.58 49.36
N ASP A 370 20.32 -2.57 48.10
CA ASP A 370 21.65 -3.04 47.71
C ASP A 370 22.14 -2.22 46.51
N ARG A 371 23.34 -1.68 46.68
CA ARG A 371 24.18 -1.14 45.61
C ARG A 371 25.01 -2.32 45.07
N VAL A 372 25.41 -2.25 43.80
CA VAL A 372 26.81 -2.26 43.34
C VAL A 372 26.92 -2.75 41.88
N ASP A 373 27.70 -1.95 41.12
CA ASP A 373 28.45 -2.16 39.87
C ASP A 373 27.77 -2.13 38.49
N ASP A 374 27.98 -0.99 37.82
CA ASP A 374 28.24 -0.90 36.37
C ASP A 374 29.52 -1.67 36.00
N PRO A 375 29.61 -2.13 34.75
CA PRO A 375 30.71 -1.62 33.93
C PRO A 375 30.22 -1.09 32.58
N GLU A 376 30.70 0.11 32.27
CA GLU A 376 30.88 0.60 30.91
C GLU A 376 31.69 -0.42 30.09
N GLU A 377 31.16 -0.85 28.95
CA GLU A 377 32.03 -1.26 27.85
C GLU A 377 31.48 -0.75 26.52
N MET A 378 32.34 0.05 25.89
CA MET A 378 32.18 0.69 24.60
C MET A 378 32.01 -0.34 23.48
N ALA A 379 30.96 -0.20 22.68
CA ALA A 379 30.92 -0.76 21.34
C ALA A 379 30.71 0.38 20.35
N SER A 380 31.82 0.84 19.77
CA SER A 380 31.83 1.65 18.56
C SER A 380 31.37 0.77 17.39
N SER A 381 30.14 0.94 16.94
CA SER A 381 29.73 0.45 15.61
C SER A 381 29.90 1.59 14.62
N SER A 382 30.98 1.48 13.84
CA SER A 382 31.22 2.22 12.62
C SER A 382 30.00 2.13 11.70
N GLU A 383 29.47 3.29 11.31
CA GLU A 383 28.62 3.44 10.14
C GLU A 383 29.45 3.04 8.92
N SER A 384 29.14 1.88 8.33
CA SER A 384 29.57 1.53 6.99
C SER A 384 28.48 1.98 6.03
N GLU A 385 28.78 3.03 5.27
CA GLU A 385 28.21 3.26 3.95
C GLU A 385 28.58 2.08 3.03
N ASP A 386 27.69 1.81 2.07
CA ASP A 386 27.84 0.90 0.92
C ASP A 386 27.59 -0.61 1.16
N ASP A 387 26.36 -1.02 0.85
CA ASP A 387 26.03 -2.24 0.08
C ASP A 387 24.55 -2.12 -0.39
N GLU A 388 24.28 -1.16 -1.30
CA GLU A 388 22.94 -0.73 -1.73
C GLU A 388 22.29 -1.56 -2.88
N GLU A 389 22.73 -2.79 -3.18
CA GLU A 389 22.20 -3.54 -4.34
C GLU A 389 21.60 -4.94 -4.08
N ASN A 390 21.49 -5.36 -2.81
CA ASN A 390 20.95 -6.68 -2.46
C ASN A 390 19.92 -6.60 -1.34
N ASP A 391 18.63 -6.57 -1.69
CA ASP A 391 17.61 -7.19 -0.83
C ASP A 391 17.47 -8.67 -1.26
N PRO A 392 18.03 -9.62 -0.50
CA PRO A 392 18.03 -11.04 -0.84
C PRO A 392 16.66 -11.72 -0.60
N ARG A 393 15.59 -10.97 -0.29
CA ARG A 393 14.22 -11.51 -0.27
C ARG A 393 13.64 -11.78 -1.66
N LEU A 394 14.34 -11.35 -2.71
CA LEU A 394 14.06 -11.77 -4.07
C LEU A 394 14.39 -13.26 -4.22
N MET A 395 13.35 -14.08 -4.00
CA MET A 395 13.15 -15.36 -4.68
C MET A 395 14.12 -16.49 -4.30
N GLU A 396 13.83 -17.19 -3.19
CA GLU A 396 13.97 -18.66 -3.20
C GLU A 396 12.75 -19.28 -3.93
N ASP A 397 12.44 -18.84 -5.16
CA ASP A 397 11.38 -19.42 -5.97
C ASP A 397 11.91 -20.72 -6.60
N ARG A 398 11.76 -21.83 -5.86
CA ARG A 398 11.84 -23.15 -6.49
C ARG A 398 10.75 -23.21 -7.56
N ASN A 399 11.07 -23.71 -8.75
CA ASN A 399 10.15 -24.00 -9.86
C ASN A 399 8.84 -24.71 -9.39
N LEU A 400 7.83 -23.94 -8.95
CA LEU A 400 6.60 -24.45 -8.33
C LEU A 400 5.36 -24.42 -9.25
N TRP A 401 5.49 -23.93 -10.49
CA TRP A 401 4.36 -23.85 -11.42
C TRP A 401 3.86 -25.23 -11.84
N CYS A 402 2.55 -25.49 -11.73
CA CYS A 402 1.98 -26.77 -12.08
C CYS A 402 2.07 -27.02 -13.59
N THR A 403 2.58 -28.17 -14.03
CA THR A 403 2.65 -28.52 -15.47
C THR A 403 1.28 -28.88 -16.06
N GLN A 404 0.30 -29.18 -15.21
CA GLN A 404 -1.04 -29.64 -15.58
C GLN A 404 -2.15 -28.60 -15.29
N GLY A 405 -1.95 -27.70 -14.32
CA GLY A 405 -2.94 -26.75 -13.83
C GLY A 405 -3.01 -25.44 -14.60
N SER A 406 -3.81 -25.40 -15.67
CA SER A 406 -3.91 -24.21 -16.55
C SER A 406 -4.58 -23.00 -15.87
N THR A 407 -5.48 -23.23 -14.91
CA THR A 407 -6.23 -22.15 -14.24
C THR A 407 -5.39 -21.53 -13.13
N MET A 408 -4.76 -22.36 -12.30
CA MET A 408 -3.83 -21.94 -11.25
C MET A 408 -2.68 -21.14 -11.83
N ASN A 409 -2.05 -21.60 -12.90
CA ASN A 409 -0.96 -20.88 -13.55
C ASN A 409 -1.39 -19.50 -14.04
N ARG A 410 -2.59 -19.37 -14.60
CA ARG A 410 -3.08 -18.06 -15.07
C ARG A 410 -3.29 -17.10 -13.90
N ILE A 411 -3.95 -17.55 -12.84
CA ILE A 411 -4.17 -16.74 -11.62
C ILE A 411 -2.83 -16.33 -11.00
N ALA A 412 -1.88 -17.25 -10.94
CA ALA A 412 -0.54 -17.02 -10.39
C ALA A 412 0.25 -16.00 -11.21
N ALA A 413 0.19 -16.08 -12.54
CA ALA A 413 0.79 -15.11 -13.44
C ALA A 413 0.19 -13.72 -13.20
N SER A 414 -1.14 -13.60 -13.16
CA SER A 414 -1.80 -12.32 -12.90
C SER A 414 -1.42 -11.73 -11.54
N ALA A 415 -1.36 -12.55 -10.50
CA ALA A 415 -0.97 -12.14 -9.15
C ALA A 415 0.48 -11.62 -9.10
N LYS A 416 1.43 -12.35 -9.70
CA LYS A 416 2.84 -11.91 -9.77
C LYS A 416 3.00 -10.63 -10.58
N LEU A 417 2.32 -10.52 -11.72
CA LEU A 417 2.36 -9.30 -12.54
C LEU A 417 1.78 -8.10 -11.80
N PHE A 418 0.68 -8.27 -11.07
CA PHE A 418 0.12 -7.22 -10.22
C PHE A 418 1.15 -6.70 -9.21
N ASP A 419 1.82 -7.59 -8.47
CA ASP A 419 2.82 -7.20 -7.46
C ASP A 419 4.02 -6.47 -8.09
N ILE A 420 4.45 -6.88 -9.28
CA ILE A 420 5.53 -6.22 -10.04
C ILE A 420 5.09 -4.83 -10.51
N LEU A 421 3.89 -4.70 -11.08
CA LEU A 421 3.37 -3.42 -11.57
C LEU A 421 3.17 -2.43 -10.41
N GLU A 422 2.60 -2.89 -9.29
CA GLU A 422 2.49 -2.09 -8.07
C GLU A 422 3.86 -1.56 -7.63
N TYR A 423 4.87 -2.43 -7.59
CA TYR A 423 6.22 -2.04 -7.21
C TYR A 423 6.81 -0.98 -8.14
N LEU A 424 6.69 -1.17 -9.45
CA LEU A 424 7.22 -0.25 -10.46
C LEU A 424 6.50 1.09 -10.46
N CYS A 425 5.18 1.10 -10.38
CA CYS A 425 4.40 2.33 -10.32
C CYS A 425 4.77 3.18 -9.10
N HIS A 426 5.03 2.56 -7.96
CA HIS A 426 5.50 3.29 -6.79
C HIS A 426 6.96 3.72 -6.87
N LEU A 427 7.84 2.88 -7.44
CA LEU A 427 9.27 3.18 -7.52
C LEU A 427 9.56 4.34 -8.47
N TYR A 428 8.81 4.40 -9.58
CA TYR A 428 9.03 5.33 -10.68
C TYR A 428 7.89 6.33 -10.87
N GLU A 429 6.98 6.41 -9.90
CA GLU A 429 5.83 7.32 -9.89
C GLU A 429 4.97 7.22 -11.18
N LEU A 430 4.86 6.01 -11.75
CA LEU A 430 4.10 5.79 -12.97
C LEU A 430 2.59 5.84 -12.66
N PRO A 431 1.81 6.70 -13.33
CA PRO A 431 0.39 6.86 -13.06
C PRO A 431 -0.43 5.57 -13.19
N VAL A 432 -0.17 4.79 -14.25
CA VAL A 432 -0.94 3.60 -14.61
C VAL A 432 -0.04 2.58 -15.30
N ALA A 433 -0.22 1.31 -14.96
CA ALA A 433 0.30 0.18 -15.71
C ALA A 433 -0.79 -0.88 -15.92
N VAL A 434 -0.91 -1.40 -17.14
CA VAL A 434 -1.93 -2.40 -17.49
C VAL A 434 -1.29 -3.63 -18.10
N THR A 435 -1.88 -4.79 -17.83
CA THR A 435 -1.48 -6.07 -18.44
C THR A 435 -2.48 -6.47 -19.51
N TRP A 436 -1.99 -6.67 -20.72
CA TRP A 436 -2.69 -7.32 -21.81
C TRP A 436 -2.32 -8.80 -21.86
N SER A 437 -3.28 -9.65 -22.14
CA SER A 437 -3.09 -11.10 -22.23
C SER A 437 -3.74 -11.65 -23.51
N SER A 438 -3.06 -12.59 -24.16
CA SER A 438 -3.62 -13.40 -25.24
C SER A 438 -3.78 -14.84 -24.76
N TYR A 439 -5.00 -15.22 -24.40
CA TYR A 439 -5.28 -16.58 -23.93
C TYR A 439 -5.44 -17.55 -25.10
N ASN A 440 -4.69 -18.65 -25.11
CA ASN A 440 -4.79 -19.61 -26.21
C ASN A 440 -5.97 -20.58 -26.05
N ARG A 441 -7.21 -20.09 -26.02
CA ARG A 441 -8.43 -20.93 -26.03
C ARG A 441 -8.80 -21.38 -27.45
N GLY A 442 -7.89 -21.91 -28.27
CA GLY A 442 -8.18 -22.54 -29.58
C GLY A 442 -8.96 -21.74 -30.63
N TRP A 443 -9.37 -20.51 -30.33
CA TRP A 443 -10.29 -19.64 -31.09
C TRP A 443 -9.90 -18.15 -30.93
N ASN A 444 -8.72 -17.85 -30.39
CA ASN A 444 -8.28 -16.47 -30.10
C ASN A 444 -7.46 -15.83 -31.22
N THR A 445 -7.66 -16.34 -32.42
CA THR A 445 -7.23 -15.70 -33.66
C THR A 445 -8.45 -15.19 -34.40
N ASN A 446 -8.42 -13.95 -34.89
CA ASN A 446 -9.49 -13.46 -35.75
C ASN A 446 -9.55 -14.26 -37.08
N SER A 447 -10.49 -13.93 -37.97
CA SER A 447 -10.63 -14.59 -39.28
C SER A 447 -9.36 -14.57 -40.14
N ASN A 448 -8.35 -13.78 -39.76
CA ASN A 448 -7.08 -13.59 -40.44
C ASN A 448 -5.88 -14.15 -39.63
N GLU A 449 -6.12 -15.06 -38.69
CA GLU A 449 -5.09 -15.71 -37.84
C GLU A 449 -4.32 -14.76 -36.88
N LYS A 450 -4.77 -13.50 -36.71
CA LYS A 450 -4.10 -12.56 -35.80
C LYS A 450 -4.48 -12.79 -34.35
N ARG A 451 -3.49 -12.76 -33.45
CA ARG A 451 -3.69 -12.86 -32.00
C ARG A 451 -4.50 -11.67 -31.48
N ILE A 452 -5.41 -11.95 -30.56
CA ILE A 452 -6.23 -10.95 -29.87
C ILE A 452 -5.72 -10.78 -28.45
N LEU A 453 -5.53 -9.53 -28.03
CA LEU A 453 -5.19 -9.10 -26.68
C LEU A 453 -6.43 -8.58 -25.96
N CYS A 454 -6.54 -8.93 -24.68
CA CYS A 454 -7.54 -8.40 -23.76
C CYS A 454 -6.85 -7.98 -22.45
N ILE A 455 -7.35 -6.92 -21.81
CA ILE A 455 -6.83 -6.51 -20.50
C ILE A 455 -7.14 -7.59 -19.47
N ASP A 456 -6.11 -8.01 -18.73
CA ASP A 456 -6.27 -8.77 -17.50
C ASP A 456 -6.38 -7.79 -16.32
N TYR A 457 -7.63 -7.49 -15.94
CA TYR A 457 -7.94 -6.55 -14.87
C TYR A 457 -7.32 -6.94 -13.52
N SER A 458 -7.01 -8.24 -13.31
CA SER A 458 -6.40 -8.72 -12.06
C SER A 458 -4.90 -8.41 -11.99
N ALA A 459 -4.31 -7.97 -13.10
CA ALA A 459 -2.91 -7.65 -13.29
C ALA A 459 -2.71 -6.22 -13.81
N CYS A 460 -3.58 -5.29 -13.43
CA CYS A 460 -3.43 -3.85 -13.69
C CYS A 460 -3.20 -3.09 -12.37
N TYR A 461 -2.50 -1.96 -12.42
CA TYR A 461 -2.27 -1.11 -11.27
C TYR A 461 -2.41 0.37 -11.63
N THR A 462 -3.06 1.12 -10.74
CA THR A 462 -3.25 2.57 -10.83
C THR A 462 -2.64 3.22 -9.59
N LEU A 463 -1.65 4.09 -9.80
CA LEU A 463 -1.11 4.91 -8.71
C LEU A 463 -2.10 6.04 -8.34
N ILE A 464 -2.76 6.59 -9.37
CA ILE A 464 -3.72 7.68 -9.26
C ILE A 464 -5.15 7.12 -9.30
N PRO A 465 -5.96 7.25 -8.23
CA PRO A 465 -7.31 6.67 -8.16
C PRO A 465 -8.27 7.17 -9.23
N SER A 466 -8.12 8.43 -9.66
CA SER A 466 -8.95 8.99 -10.74
C SER A 466 -8.75 8.30 -12.10
N MET A 467 -7.72 7.47 -12.24
CA MET A 467 -7.44 6.69 -13.46
C MET A 467 -8.15 5.33 -13.49
N ASP A 468 -8.90 4.96 -12.45
CA ASP A 468 -9.61 3.69 -12.41
C ASP A 468 -10.69 3.60 -13.49
N GLU A 469 -11.44 4.70 -13.71
CA GLU A 469 -12.42 4.81 -14.81
C GLU A 469 -11.75 4.66 -16.18
N PHE A 470 -10.52 5.14 -16.31
CA PHE A 470 -9.73 4.96 -17.52
C PHE A 470 -9.41 3.47 -17.77
N VAL A 471 -8.90 2.76 -16.78
CA VAL A 471 -8.60 1.32 -16.92
C VAL A 471 -9.87 0.51 -17.16
N GLY A 472 -10.98 0.87 -16.50
CA GLY A 472 -12.32 0.31 -16.73
C GLY A 472 -12.76 0.41 -18.20
N GLY A 473 -12.73 1.63 -18.75
CA GLY A 473 -13.06 1.87 -20.16
C GLY A 473 -12.10 1.17 -21.12
N TYR A 474 -10.80 1.18 -20.80
CA TYR A 474 -9.76 0.55 -21.61
C TYR A 474 -9.92 -0.98 -21.67
N ALA A 475 -10.39 -1.61 -20.59
CA ALA A 475 -10.58 -3.04 -20.51
C ALA A 475 -11.72 -3.59 -21.40
N HIS A 476 -12.63 -2.75 -21.87
CA HIS A 476 -13.67 -3.14 -22.82
C HIS A 476 -13.14 -3.38 -24.24
N HIS A 477 -11.90 -2.99 -24.52
CA HIS A 477 -11.32 -3.05 -25.86
C HIS A 477 -10.57 -4.36 -26.08
N ARG A 478 -10.61 -4.82 -27.33
CA ARG A 478 -9.83 -5.96 -27.81
C ARG A 478 -8.89 -5.46 -28.88
N LEU A 479 -7.59 -5.70 -28.70
CA LEU A 479 -6.58 -5.28 -29.65
C LEU A 479 -6.13 -6.47 -30.49
N GLU A 480 -6.12 -6.31 -31.80
CA GLU A 480 -5.43 -7.26 -32.67
C GLU A 480 -3.92 -7.02 -32.64
N GLU A 481 -3.17 -8.06 -32.95
CA GLU A 481 -1.74 -7.94 -33.25
C GLU A 481 -1.47 -6.83 -34.29
N GLY A 482 -0.63 -5.87 -33.92
CA GLY A 482 -0.29 -4.66 -34.68
C GLY A 482 -1.17 -3.42 -34.38
N GLN A 483 -2.22 -3.55 -33.57
CA GLN A 483 -3.08 -2.42 -33.17
C GLN A 483 -2.68 -1.83 -31.81
N GLY A 484 -2.87 -0.52 -31.64
CA GLY A 484 -2.50 0.18 -30.40
C GLY A 484 -1.01 0.04 -30.06
N ILE A 485 -0.63 0.44 -28.85
CA ILE A 485 0.76 0.33 -28.38
C ILE A 485 1.05 -1.14 -28.02
N ALA A 486 0.14 -1.79 -27.28
CA ALA A 486 0.30 -3.18 -26.86
C ALA A 486 0.31 -4.18 -28.03
N GLY A 487 -0.57 -4.04 -29.02
CA GLY A 487 -0.58 -4.95 -30.19
C GLY A 487 0.64 -4.75 -31.09
N LYS A 488 1.20 -3.54 -31.19
CA LYS A 488 2.51 -3.31 -31.85
C LYS A 488 3.64 -3.99 -31.07
N ALA A 489 3.67 -3.84 -29.74
CA ALA A 489 4.65 -4.51 -28.89
C ALA A 489 4.55 -6.05 -28.97
N LEU A 490 3.36 -6.61 -29.20
CA LEU A 490 3.20 -8.05 -29.45
C LEU A 490 3.96 -8.53 -30.71
N GLN A 491 4.11 -7.67 -31.73
CA GLN A 491 4.86 -7.94 -32.96
C GLN A 491 6.37 -7.70 -32.80
N SER A 492 6.75 -6.57 -32.17
CA SER A 492 8.14 -6.10 -32.10
C SER A 492 8.84 -6.36 -30.77
N ASN A 493 8.20 -7.09 -29.86
CA ASN A 493 8.53 -7.29 -28.44
C ASN A 493 8.48 -6.02 -27.57
N MET A 494 8.69 -4.83 -28.12
CA MET A 494 8.57 -3.56 -27.42
C MET A 494 8.11 -2.47 -28.39
N HIS A 495 7.31 -1.52 -27.90
CA HIS A 495 6.92 -0.33 -28.64
C HIS A 495 6.85 0.88 -27.69
N ILE A 496 7.39 2.02 -28.13
CA ILE A 496 7.36 3.28 -27.38
C ILE A 496 6.60 4.30 -28.23
N GLN A 497 5.61 4.94 -27.62
CA GLN A 497 4.92 6.10 -28.16
C GLN A 497 5.35 7.33 -27.36
N HIS A 498 6.15 8.19 -27.98
CA HIS A 498 6.72 9.39 -27.33
C HIS A 498 5.69 10.50 -27.09
N ASP A 499 4.63 10.55 -27.89
CA ASP A 499 3.51 11.48 -27.72
C ASP A 499 2.22 10.75 -28.04
N ILE A 500 1.40 10.48 -27.03
CA ILE A 500 0.14 9.75 -27.23
C ILE A 500 -0.92 10.59 -27.93
N TYR A 501 -0.84 11.92 -27.93
CA TYR A 501 -1.82 12.83 -28.55
C TYR A 501 -1.72 12.87 -30.08
N VAL A 502 -0.65 12.32 -30.65
CA VAL A 502 -0.50 12.11 -32.10
C VAL A 502 -1.32 10.92 -32.59
N LEU A 503 -1.78 10.05 -31.68
CA LEU A 503 -2.61 8.91 -32.03
C LEU A 503 -4.07 9.34 -32.24
N ASP A 504 -4.78 8.61 -33.11
CA ASP A 504 -6.20 8.82 -33.34
C ASP A 504 -6.98 8.54 -32.03
N PRO A 505 -7.72 9.53 -31.49
CA PRO A 505 -8.55 9.32 -30.31
C PRO A 505 -9.57 8.19 -30.48
N ALA A 506 -10.01 7.89 -31.71
CA ALA A 506 -10.91 6.77 -32.00
C ALA A 506 -10.26 5.38 -31.80
N GLY A 507 -8.92 5.32 -31.72
CA GLY A 507 -8.16 4.12 -31.36
C GLY A 507 -8.02 3.88 -29.85
N PHE A 508 -8.52 4.81 -29.04
CA PHE A 508 -8.57 4.73 -27.58
C PHE A 508 -10.02 4.88 -27.11
N PRO A 509 -10.38 4.39 -25.91
CA PRO A 509 -11.71 4.61 -25.37
C PRO A 509 -12.03 6.11 -25.36
N ASP A 510 -13.29 6.47 -25.64
CA ASP A 510 -13.83 7.85 -25.65
C ASP A 510 -13.85 8.43 -24.22
N ASN A 511 -12.68 8.54 -23.62
CA ASN A 511 -12.44 9.13 -22.32
C ASN A 511 -11.92 10.54 -22.53
N GLN A 512 -12.80 11.40 -23.05
CA GLN A 512 -12.50 12.80 -23.36
C GLN A 512 -11.79 13.50 -22.19
N ARG A 513 -12.01 13.12 -20.93
CA ARG A 513 -11.35 13.72 -19.76
C ARG A 513 -9.83 13.48 -19.74
N VAL A 514 -9.36 12.25 -19.97
CA VAL A 514 -7.91 11.93 -19.97
C VAL A 514 -7.21 12.68 -21.10
N TRP A 515 -7.83 12.70 -22.27
CA TRP A 515 -7.31 13.40 -23.45
C TRP A 515 -7.39 14.93 -23.34
N LYS A 516 -8.46 15.46 -22.73
CA LYS A 516 -8.64 16.91 -22.49
C LYS A 516 -7.73 17.45 -21.41
N ASN A 517 -7.50 16.65 -20.35
CA ASN A 517 -6.68 17.05 -19.20
C ASN A 517 -5.20 16.70 -19.36
N ARG A 518 -4.79 16.25 -20.56
CA ARG A 518 -3.42 15.89 -20.90
C ARG A 518 -2.70 14.97 -19.90
N THR A 519 -3.44 14.02 -19.30
CA THR A 519 -2.98 13.30 -18.10
C THR A 519 -1.74 12.41 -18.29
N PHE A 520 -1.43 11.98 -19.52
CA PHE A 520 -0.23 11.21 -19.82
C PHE A 520 0.54 11.85 -20.99
N HIS A 521 1.86 11.94 -20.91
CA HIS A 521 2.65 12.45 -22.03
C HIS A 521 2.97 11.34 -23.06
N ALA A 522 3.47 10.21 -22.56
CA ALA A 522 3.98 9.10 -23.36
C ALA A 522 3.48 7.75 -22.83
N SER A 523 3.66 6.69 -23.61
CA SER A 523 3.40 5.32 -23.17
C SER A 523 4.34 4.34 -23.87
N PHE A 524 4.72 3.27 -23.19
CA PHE A 524 5.43 2.16 -23.81
C PHE A 524 4.85 0.83 -23.38
N ALA A 525 4.98 -0.16 -24.26
CA ALA A 525 4.57 -1.53 -23.98
C ALA A 525 5.69 -2.52 -24.27
N ILE A 526 5.75 -3.58 -23.47
CA ILE A 526 6.73 -4.66 -23.56
C ILE A 526 6.06 -6.02 -23.46
N ARG A 527 6.40 -6.92 -24.38
CA ARG A 527 5.95 -8.31 -24.38
C ARG A 527 6.82 -9.14 -23.44
N LEU A 528 6.16 -9.88 -22.56
CA LEU A 528 6.74 -10.93 -21.74
C LEU A 528 6.53 -12.27 -22.42
N THR A 529 7.60 -13.05 -22.55
CA THR A 529 7.50 -14.43 -23.03
C THR A 529 7.61 -15.37 -21.83
N SER A 530 6.59 -16.17 -21.55
CA SER A 530 6.65 -17.13 -20.44
C SER A 530 7.79 -18.12 -20.63
N ASN A 531 8.49 -18.44 -19.54
CA ASN A 531 9.48 -19.52 -19.52
C ASN A 531 8.82 -20.91 -19.35
N HIS A 532 7.50 -20.97 -19.15
CA HIS A 532 6.75 -22.20 -18.89
C HIS A 532 6.09 -22.74 -20.17
N SER A 533 5.58 -23.96 -20.10
CA SER A 533 4.85 -24.62 -21.20
C SER A 533 3.54 -23.90 -21.58
N CYS A 534 3.07 -22.96 -20.77
CA CYS A 534 1.95 -22.10 -21.07
C CYS A 534 2.32 -21.11 -22.19
N LYS A 535 1.66 -21.22 -23.34
CA LYS A 535 1.90 -20.36 -24.52
C LYS A 535 1.19 -19.00 -24.45
N ASP A 536 0.78 -18.57 -23.26
CA ASP A 536 0.08 -17.29 -23.10
C ASP A 536 1.09 -16.15 -23.25
N ASP A 537 0.75 -15.17 -24.11
CA ASP A 537 1.50 -13.94 -24.28
C ASP A 537 0.96 -12.88 -23.33
N TYR A 538 1.85 -12.24 -22.58
CA TYR A 538 1.53 -11.07 -21.77
C TYR A 538 2.24 -9.84 -22.34
N VAL A 539 1.56 -8.70 -22.38
CA VAL A 539 2.14 -7.42 -22.76
C VAL A 539 1.84 -6.41 -21.66
N LEU A 540 2.89 -5.87 -21.04
CA LEU A 540 2.76 -4.81 -20.04
C LEU A 540 2.80 -3.46 -20.76
N GLU A 541 1.83 -2.59 -20.51
CA GLU A 541 1.79 -1.24 -21.04
C GLU A 541 1.83 -0.24 -19.87
N PHE A 542 2.76 0.71 -19.93
CA PHE A 542 2.99 1.74 -18.93
C PHE A 542 2.66 3.11 -19.50
N PHE A 543 1.98 3.93 -18.71
CA PHE A 543 1.69 5.33 -19.03
C PHE A 543 2.61 6.23 -18.21
N LEU A 544 3.16 7.26 -18.85
CA LEU A 544 4.14 8.15 -18.25
C LEU A 544 3.49 9.46 -17.77
N PRO A 545 4.02 10.10 -16.71
CA PRO A 545 3.53 11.38 -16.19
C PRO A 545 3.39 12.49 -17.25
N GLU A 546 2.50 13.45 -17.02
CA GLU A 546 2.26 14.60 -17.91
C GLU A 546 3.46 15.55 -17.99
N ASP A 547 4.17 15.75 -16.88
CA ASP A 547 5.30 16.67 -16.74
C ASP A 547 6.61 16.15 -17.38
N MET A 548 6.58 14.95 -17.96
CA MET A 548 7.73 14.31 -18.58
C MET A 548 7.94 14.74 -20.05
N GLU A 549 8.26 16.02 -20.25
CA GLU A 549 8.52 16.59 -21.59
C GLU A 549 9.95 16.32 -22.09
N ASP A 550 10.93 16.19 -21.19
CA ASP A 550 12.32 15.96 -21.56
C ASP A 550 12.54 14.54 -22.11
N THR A 551 13.11 14.46 -23.30
CA THR A 551 13.32 13.18 -24.00
C THR A 551 14.35 12.30 -23.30
N SER A 552 15.38 12.89 -22.70
CA SER A 552 16.46 12.17 -22.03
C SER A 552 15.99 11.60 -20.70
N GLU A 553 15.25 12.38 -19.91
CA GLU A 553 14.62 11.93 -18.67
C GLU A 553 13.63 10.79 -18.92
N ARG A 554 12.83 10.91 -19.98
CA ARG A 554 11.91 9.85 -20.41
C ARG A 554 12.63 8.56 -20.78
N GLU A 555 13.67 8.63 -21.60
CA GLU A 555 14.44 7.45 -22.01
C GLU A 555 15.14 6.78 -20.81
N LEU A 556 15.66 7.60 -19.88
CA LEU A 556 16.25 7.11 -18.63
C LEU A 556 15.22 6.40 -17.75
N LEU A 557 14.01 6.95 -17.59
CA LEU A 557 12.92 6.32 -16.85
C LEU A 557 12.58 4.96 -17.46
N ILE A 558 12.34 4.91 -18.77
CA ILE A 558 12.01 3.67 -19.49
C ILE A 558 13.14 2.64 -19.27
N SER A 559 14.40 3.05 -19.44
CA SER A 559 15.56 2.18 -19.22
C SER A 559 15.61 1.62 -17.78
N ASN A 560 15.34 2.46 -16.78
CA ASN A 560 15.29 2.04 -15.38
C ASN A 560 14.14 1.06 -15.10
N VAL A 561 12.93 1.33 -15.62
CA VAL A 561 11.79 0.41 -15.52
C VAL A 561 12.11 -0.94 -16.14
N LEU A 562 12.71 -0.94 -17.34
CA LEU A 562 13.10 -2.16 -18.05
C LEU A 562 14.16 -2.97 -17.31
N ARG A 563 15.18 -2.32 -16.74
CA ARG A 563 16.21 -2.98 -15.91
C ARG A 563 15.60 -3.64 -14.68
N THR A 564 14.68 -2.95 -14.00
CA THR A 564 13.99 -3.47 -12.83
C THR A 564 13.02 -4.61 -13.18
N LEU A 565 12.32 -4.49 -14.32
CA LEU A 565 11.50 -5.58 -14.86
C LEU A 565 12.33 -6.82 -15.16
N GLN A 566 13.50 -6.66 -15.81
CA GLN A 566 14.41 -7.78 -16.06
C GLN A 566 14.81 -8.46 -14.76
N LYS A 567 15.28 -7.69 -13.76
CA LYS A 567 15.67 -8.22 -12.44
C LYS A 567 14.53 -9.00 -11.76
N ASN A 568 13.30 -8.48 -11.79
CA ASN A 568 12.16 -9.06 -11.08
C ASN A 568 11.38 -10.13 -11.85
N CYS A 569 11.48 -10.19 -13.18
CA CYS A 569 10.75 -11.15 -14.02
C CYS A 569 11.61 -12.35 -14.45
N LEU A 570 12.93 -12.30 -14.24
CA LEU A 570 13.98 -13.13 -14.85
C LEU A 570 13.71 -14.65 -14.79
N GLU A 571 13.10 -15.12 -13.71
CA GLU A 571 12.82 -16.55 -13.51
C GLU A 571 11.55 -17.03 -14.23
N SER A 572 10.50 -16.22 -14.23
CA SER A 572 9.17 -16.60 -14.74
C SER A 572 8.91 -16.15 -16.19
N TRP A 573 9.57 -15.08 -16.65
CA TRP A 573 9.43 -14.53 -18.01
C TRP A 573 10.75 -14.04 -18.59
N LYS A 574 10.90 -14.20 -19.90
CA LYS A 574 11.89 -13.48 -20.70
C LYS A 574 11.38 -12.09 -21.05
N VAL A 575 12.16 -11.09 -20.67
CA VAL A 575 11.95 -9.67 -20.98
C VAL A 575 12.93 -9.27 -22.08
N TRP A 576 12.40 -8.88 -23.24
CA TRP A 576 13.24 -8.43 -24.36
C TRP A 576 13.55 -6.94 -24.22
N VAL A 577 14.70 -6.62 -23.65
CA VAL A 577 15.21 -5.25 -23.64
C VAL A 577 16.12 -5.09 -24.86
N ARG A 578 15.75 -4.18 -25.77
CA ARG A 578 16.76 -3.55 -26.61
C ARG A 578 17.43 -2.51 -25.73
N GLU A 579 18.76 -2.54 -25.65
CA GLU A 579 19.51 -1.38 -25.19
C GLU A 579 18.99 -0.17 -25.99
N LEU A 580 18.37 0.79 -25.28
CA LEU A 580 18.13 2.12 -25.83
C LEU A 580 19.53 2.68 -26.04
N ASN A 581 20.07 2.49 -27.25
CA ASN A 581 21.46 2.81 -27.59
C ASN A 581 21.82 4.21 -27.09
N GLU A 582 22.79 4.26 -26.19
CA GLU A 582 24.00 5.10 -26.24
C GLU A 582 23.95 6.35 -27.16
N ALA A 583 22.97 7.23 -26.96
CA ALA A 583 23.00 8.59 -27.50
C ALA A 583 23.64 9.58 -26.50
N SER A 584 23.87 9.17 -25.26
CA SER A 584 24.73 9.84 -24.28
C SER A 584 25.95 8.96 -24.03
N GLY A 585 27.03 9.19 -24.78
CA GLY A 585 28.20 8.33 -24.78
C GLY A 585 28.82 8.16 -23.39
N PHE A 586 28.64 6.98 -22.80
CA PHE A 586 29.54 6.29 -21.88
C PHE A 586 29.10 4.82 -21.84
N GLY A 587 29.69 3.99 -22.71
CA GLY A 587 29.37 2.57 -22.81
C GLY A 587 29.99 1.77 -21.66
N VAL A 588 29.19 0.90 -21.05
CA VAL A 588 29.68 -0.25 -20.27
C VAL A 588 29.03 -1.50 -20.84
N ARG A 589 29.84 -2.31 -21.56
CA ARG A 589 29.46 -3.66 -21.96
C ARG A 589 29.44 -4.56 -20.73
N LEU A 590 28.35 -5.27 -20.52
CA LEU A 590 28.36 -6.51 -19.75
C LEU A 590 28.28 -7.65 -20.76
N ASP A 591 29.45 -8.23 -21.07
CA ASP A 591 29.56 -9.37 -21.96
C ASP A 591 28.95 -10.63 -21.30
N ASP A 592 28.22 -11.39 -22.12
CA ASP A 592 27.84 -12.78 -21.89
C ASP A 592 29.11 -13.63 -21.68
N GLU A 593 29.44 -14.04 -20.44
CA GLU A 593 30.39 -15.13 -20.22
C GLU A 593 29.86 -16.20 -19.26
N ARG A 594 29.66 -17.38 -19.86
CA ARG A 594 29.57 -18.68 -19.20
C ARG A 594 30.77 -18.86 -18.27
N ILE A 595 30.51 -19.08 -16.99
CA ILE A 595 31.50 -19.44 -15.99
C ILE A 595 32.18 -20.76 -16.38
N SER A 596 33.48 -20.69 -16.73
CA SER A 596 34.39 -21.83 -16.70
C SER A 596 35.69 -21.47 -15.96
N ASN A 597 35.73 -21.86 -14.68
CA ASN A 597 36.87 -22.36 -13.88
C ASN A 597 38.34 -21.92 -14.14
N ILE A 598 38.93 -21.27 -13.09
CA ILE A 598 40.28 -21.49 -12.44
C ILE A 598 41.53 -20.82 -13.12
N PRO A 599 42.65 -20.38 -12.44
CA PRO A 599 42.94 -19.78 -11.10
C PRO A 599 43.96 -18.56 -11.08
N HIS A 600 44.13 -17.94 -9.89
CA HIS A 600 45.30 -17.28 -9.23
C HIS A 600 46.40 -16.43 -9.94
N GLU A 601 46.78 -15.33 -9.24
CA GLU A 601 48.02 -14.49 -9.30
C GLU A 601 48.14 -13.49 -10.48
N ALA A 602 48.61 -12.23 -10.41
CA ALA A 602 49.37 -11.43 -9.44
C ALA A 602 49.27 -9.90 -9.73
N VAL A 603 49.29 -9.08 -8.65
CA VAL A 603 50.03 -7.82 -8.33
C VAL A 603 50.42 -6.77 -9.41
N LEU A 604 50.31 -5.49 -8.99
CA LEU A 604 50.94 -4.20 -9.41
C LEU A 604 50.04 -3.33 -10.31
N GLY A 605 49.72 -2.06 -10.07
CA GLY A 605 50.22 -1.02 -9.14
C GLY A 605 50.21 0.32 -9.91
N GLY A 606 49.83 1.44 -9.28
CA GLY A 606 50.16 2.79 -9.79
C GLY A 606 49.05 3.84 -9.78
N ASN A 607 49.20 4.82 -8.89
CA ASN A 607 48.49 6.10 -8.79
C ASN A 607 48.61 6.97 -10.06
N GLU A 608 47.66 7.88 -10.28
CA GLU A 608 47.94 9.33 -10.29
C GLU A 608 46.67 10.20 -10.37
N PHE A 609 46.60 11.17 -9.45
CA PHE A 609 45.65 12.27 -9.38
C PHE A 609 46.09 13.42 -10.31
N MET A 610 45.17 14.10 -10.99
CA MET A 610 45.34 15.53 -11.31
C MET A 610 44.04 16.32 -11.24
N THR A 611 44.08 17.30 -10.36
CA THR A 611 43.19 18.46 -10.18
C THR A 611 43.35 19.50 -11.29
N PHE A 612 42.28 20.17 -11.71
CA PHE A 612 42.35 21.57 -12.17
C PHE A 612 41.05 22.33 -11.83
N ASN A 613 41.23 23.54 -11.30
CA ASN A 613 40.20 24.50 -10.87
C ASN A 613 40.43 25.83 -11.66
N PRO A 614 39.58 26.87 -11.54
CA PRO A 614 38.96 27.55 -12.68
C PRO A 614 39.35 29.04 -12.79
N THR A 615 38.98 29.72 -13.90
CA THR A 615 38.89 31.19 -13.95
C THR A 615 37.87 31.70 -14.97
N ASN A 616 36.91 32.48 -14.45
CA ASN A 616 36.34 33.76 -14.91
C ASN A 616 36.14 34.05 -16.41
N ASN A 617 34.91 34.45 -16.76
CA ASN A 617 34.65 35.85 -17.13
C ASN A 617 33.16 36.25 -17.00
N GLN A 618 32.98 37.50 -16.60
CA GLN A 618 31.73 38.21 -16.27
C GLN A 618 31.08 38.89 -17.49
N ALA A 619 29.86 39.39 -17.22
CA ALA A 619 29.10 40.50 -17.84
C ALA A 619 27.97 40.07 -18.80
N GLY A 620 26.72 40.56 -18.69
CA GLY A 620 26.14 41.53 -17.78
C GLY A 620 24.63 41.74 -18.05
N GLU A 621 23.95 42.30 -17.04
CA GLU A 621 22.75 43.17 -17.07
C GLU A 621 21.43 42.69 -17.72
N THR A 622 20.35 42.57 -16.93
CA THR A 622 19.38 43.66 -16.65
C THR A 622 18.17 43.15 -15.83
N HIS A 623 17.69 43.99 -14.92
CA HIS A 623 16.53 43.84 -14.04
C HIS A 623 15.20 44.20 -14.75
N GLU A 624 14.10 43.48 -14.49
CA GLU A 624 12.91 43.94 -13.73
C GLU A 624 11.72 42.93 -13.81
N PRO A 625 10.75 43.00 -12.87
CA PRO A 625 9.93 41.87 -12.42
C PRO A 625 8.54 41.82 -13.06
N LEU A 626 7.88 40.65 -13.05
CA LEU A 626 6.45 40.55 -13.37
C LEU A 626 5.64 39.98 -12.21
N GLU A 627 4.58 40.73 -11.95
CA GLU A 627 3.69 40.72 -10.81
C GLU A 627 2.70 39.55 -10.79
N GLN A 628 2.20 39.31 -9.58
CA GLN A 628 1.07 38.49 -9.20
C GLN A 628 -0.20 38.84 -9.97
N VAL A 629 -0.94 37.83 -10.43
CA VAL A 629 -2.39 37.93 -10.64
C VAL A 629 -3.07 36.66 -10.12
N LEU A 630 -3.61 36.74 -8.90
CA LEU A 630 -4.65 35.84 -8.39
C LEU A 630 -5.99 36.26 -9.03
N PHE A 631 -6.73 35.32 -9.61
CA PHE A 631 -8.16 35.48 -9.87
C PHE A 631 -8.96 34.54 -8.97
N PHE A 632 -9.74 35.14 -8.08
CA PHE A 632 -10.87 34.55 -7.37
C PHE A 632 -12.08 34.45 -8.31
N PHE A 633 -12.85 33.36 -8.22
CA PHE A 633 -14.28 33.36 -8.53
C PHE A 633 -15.03 32.43 -7.56
N LEU A 634 -15.67 33.07 -6.57
CA LEU A 634 -17.04 32.79 -6.07
C LEU A 634 -17.98 33.51 -7.07
N ASP A 635 -19.16 33.07 -7.49
CA ASP A 635 -20.36 32.55 -6.84
C ASP A 635 -21.26 31.88 -7.91
N GLU A 636 -21.98 30.81 -7.56
CA GLU A 636 -23.46 30.68 -7.53
C GLU A 636 -23.91 29.25 -7.22
#